data_AF-A0A9P9IGM4-F1
#
_entry.id   AF-A0A9P9IGM4-F1
#
_cell.length_a   1.000
_cell.length_b   1.000
_cell.length_c   1.000
_cell.angle_alpha   90.00
_cell.angle_beta   90.00
_cell.angle_gamma   90.00
#
_symmetry.space_group_name_H-M   'P 1'
#
loop_
_entity.id
_entity.type
_entity.pdbx_description
1 polymer ?
#
loop_
_entity_poly.entity_id
_entity_poly.type
_entity_poly.pdbx_seq_one_letter_code
_entity_poly.pdbx_strand_id
1 'polypeptide(L)'
;MYLRPGFVVFIVGCTLTSLSTIIVGLRYYCRYWLMGTTGPTDHFMLAAVIVTWGNTVVNYYQDKTSSSFRPSFFRIPEKRPLIQAAVQGTLLSWWIYRITYVIGLCFVKLSILFFYRAIASQKTFRRLVYATIGLVSLYTFSVTIASIFQCDNPSDSWDTAGYFSQFDRKPGIIKLKCYDPIRLWVVSSAVNLFSDVVILLLPIPTLLGLRVPMNKRLALIGIFSVGIMAIVASCVRMWVMALWAESPQNSARFGADLLLWGQVETNSGIISASVPFLRLIFRSREGERKRGGAESRGEEKRIIIGPPKLIGAEGEGEGEEDRDLEHGNRPLRKIEGKEFFGAEDRDMEREPGSPKWTPFITVPESLSLSSSSRESTHLDQRPGSRWLSIAQPTASIALHLHCTCTLFSASNSPAANSQTQHGVCQTNEALTHPIPAVHAYIKSPILASSRSRLFFLSIALFAAILAVLASFRLGVRAPNILAYIKPSQVPFSTSIQRPLLNSSMAPKQYQKPPQLPPRFTATPESLIEETKKLIDRSRNVQDAIVKEFTRDTANFKNTLLPVAHDDNKMAIEAHIIGFYQAVSTDQKLRDASTEAEKQLDDFSIESSMREDVFSLVDAVLQKKETLDPESQRMLEKDHKSYIRNGLGLPAGEKRARFKEIKKRLSEISIVFQKNLNEEQGGLWFTPEELAGTPEDLVSSLKKGEGEHEGKVWLTFKYPDLFPVLKYATNAETRKQVFIANENKCNENVPLFREAVLLRDEAARMLGYKSHAAFKIEDKMAKTTKTVNDFLGDLRTRLAPGGKTEIAKLLELKKQDLQDRGVTDGSESKYFLWDHRFYDRLLLEKEYSLDQQKIAEYFPLSTTIEGMLKIFEEIFGLVFIEIVGKDRDDLADGGKGSDIVWHEDVQIFSVWDDAGEGAGFVGYLYLDLFPRDGKYGHAANFNLQPGYIDENGKRRYPATALVCNFSKATPKKPSLLKHDEVVTLFHELGHGIHDLVSRTIYSRFHGTNTVRDFVEAPSQMLENWCWTPSQLRALSHHYSHLSPEYEAAYKESTGEDNKPAQQISQELVTNLISTKHVNDALFNLRQLHFGTFDMTVHEPASHEEVEKLDISSTYNRLRNEISQLDGPEALSETKDWTWGNGQATFGHLIGGYDAGYYGYLSSQVYSTDMFYTVFKDDPMNGKEGRRYRHTVLERGGSKEEMDILEEFLGRKPSTEAFYRELGISQ
;
A
#
# COMPACT_ATOMS: atom_id res chain seq x y z
N MET A 1 17.62 15.85 2.57
CA MET A 1 18.76 15.91 1.63
C MET A 1 18.58 14.80 0.60
N TYR A 2 18.29 15.12 -0.67
CA TYR A 2 18.02 14.09 -1.69
C TYR A 2 19.30 13.57 -2.35
N LEU A 3 19.48 12.25 -2.35
CA LEU A 3 20.50 11.57 -3.16
C LEU A 3 20.02 11.45 -4.61
N ARG A 4 20.95 11.52 -5.58
CA ARG A 4 20.62 11.37 -7.00
C ARG A 4 20.37 9.89 -7.32
N PRO A 5 19.38 9.51 -8.16
CA PRO A 5 19.09 8.11 -8.45
C PRO A 5 20.29 7.31 -8.97
N GLY A 6 21.10 7.86 -9.88
CA GLY A 6 22.34 7.20 -10.34
C GLY A 6 23.39 7.03 -9.24
N PHE A 7 23.48 7.97 -8.31
CA PHE A 7 24.35 7.85 -7.14
C PHE A 7 23.88 6.76 -6.17
N VAL A 8 22.57 6.54 -6.03
CA VAL A 8 22.01 5.39 -5.28
C VAL A 8 22.40 4.07 -5.96
N VAL A 9 22.34 3.97 -7.30
CA VAL A 9 22.83 2.81 -8.06
C VAL A 9 24.32 2.55 -7.77
N PHE A 10 25.13 3.59 -7.67
CA PHE A 10 26.55 3.47 -7.32
C PHE A 10 26.78 3.01 -5.88
N ILE A 11 26.09 3.59 -4.89
CA ILE A 11 26.16 3.18 -3.47
C ILE A 11 25.80 1.69 -3.35
N VAL A 12 24.65 1.27 -3.90
CA VAL A 12 24.19 -0.12 -3.83
C VAL A 12 25.14 -1.06 -4.57
N GLY A 13 25.68 -0.64 -5.73
CA GLY A 13 26.74 -1.36 -6.44
C GLY A 13 27.98 -1.57 -5.57
N CYS A 14 28.49 -0.53 -4.92
CA CYS A 14 29.65 -0.59 -4.03
C CYS A 14 29.42 -1.49 -2.81
N THR A 15 28.29 -1.35 -2.12
CA THR A 15 27.96 -2.14 -0.93
C THR A 15 27.79 -3.62 -1.27
N LEU A 16 26.99 -3.94 -2.29
CA LEU A 16 26.75 -5.33 -2.70
C LEU A 16 28.00 -5.98 -3.30
N THR A 17 28.78 -5.27 -4.11
CA THR A 17 30.01 -5.84 -4.71
C THR A 17 31.10 -6.03 -3.66
N SER A 18 31.20 -5.15 -2.65
CA SER A 18 32.08 -5.36 -1.49
C SER A 18 31.68 -6.61 -0.69
N LEU A 19 30.40 -6.77 -0.38
CA LEU A 19 29.88 -7.96 0.31
C LEU A 19 30.14 -9.25 -0.49
N SER A 20 29.87 -9.23 -1.80
CA SER A 20 30.22 -10.31 -2.73
C SER A 20 31.73 -10.62 -2.73
N THR A 21 32.59 -9.60 -2.70
CA THR A 21 34.04 -9.75 -2.66
C THR A 21 34.49 -10.46 -1.38
N ILE A 22 33.95 -10.05 -0.22
CA ILE A 22 34.22 -10.71 1.07
C ILE A 22 33.78 -12.17 1.03
N ILE A 23 32.56 -12.45 0.54
CA ILE A 23 31.99 -13.80 0.47
C ILE A 23 32.78 -14.71 -0.50
N VAL A 24 33.29 -14.18 -1.61
CA VAL A 24 34.14 -14.93 -2.54
C VAL A 24 35.56 -15.10 -1.99
N GLY A 25 36.08 -14.14 -1.23
CA GLY A 25 37.33 -14.29 -0.46
C GLY A 25 37.23 -15.40 0.60
N LEU A 26 36.15 -15.42 1.39
CA LEU A 26 35.87 -16.48 2.36
C LEU A 26 35.68 -17.84 1.69
N ARG A 27 35.04 -17.89 0.51
CA ARG A 27 34.96 -19.11 -0.33
C ARG A 27 36.35 -19.57 -0.75
N TYR A 28 37.22 -18.68 -1.25
CA TYR A 28 38.59 -19.03 -1.61
C TYR A 28 39.38 -19.52 -0.40
N TYR A 29 39.23 -18.91 0.78
CA TYR A 29 39.82 -19.37 2.03
C TYR A 29 39.36 -20.80 2.39
N CYS A 30 38.05 -21.07 2.31
CA CYS A 30 37.49 -22.42 2.53
C CYS A 30 37.99 -23.48 1.54
N ARG A 31 38.32 -23.09 0.30
CA ARG A 31 38.66 -24.01 -0.79
C ARG A 31 40.17 -24.25 -0.91
N TYR A 32 40.97 -23.19 -0.77
CA TYR A 32 42.43 -23.25 -0.84
C TYR A 32 43.03 -23.65 0.51
N TRP A 33 42.78 -22.88 1.59
CA TRP A 33 43.43 -23.09 2.88
C TRP A 33 42.82 -24.23 3.70
N LEU A 34 41.49 -24.37 3.75
CA LEU A 34 40.84 -25.42 4.57
C LEU A 34 40.64 -26.77 3.84
N MET A 35 40.79 -26.81 2.52
CA MET A 35 40.49 -28.00 1.68
C MET A 35 41.61 -28.33 0.66
N GLY A 36 42.70 -27.55 0.60
CA GLY A 36 43.86 -27.78 -0.27
C GLY A 36 43.59 -27.82 -1.77
N THR A 37 42.39 -27.43 -2.24
CA THR A 37 41.92 -27.73 -3.60
C THR A 37 40.97 -26.65 -4.14
N THR A 38 41.48 -25.71 -4.96
CA THR A 38 40.65 -24.84 -5.80
C THR A 38 40.13 -25.60 -7.03
N GLY A 39 39.01 -25.15 -7.61
CA GLY A 39 38.45 -25.75 -8.82
C GLY A 39 37.89 -24.71 -9.79
N PRO A 40 37.50 -25.11 -11.02
CA PRO A 40 36.97 -24.18 -12.04
C PRO A 40 35.79 -23.34 -11.55
N THR A 41 34.95 -23.91 -10.67
CA THR A 41 33.86 -23.23 -9.96
C THR A 41 34.31 -21.94 -9.28
N ASP A 42 35.49 -21.94 -8.71
CA ASP A 42 35.99 -20.87 -7.85
C ASP A 42 36.64 -19.78 -8.71
N HIS A 43 37.39 -20.18 -9.76
CA HIS A 43 37.94 -19.23 -10.75
C HIS A 43 36.85 -18.50 -11.54
N PHE A 44 35.75 -19.16 -11.91
CA PHE A 44 34.59 -18.46 -12.50
C PHE A 44 34.00 -17.44 -11.51
N MET A 45 33.94 -17.76 -10.22
CA MET A 45 33.38 -16.83 -9.23
C MET A 45 34.27 -15.61 -8.98
N LEU A 46 35.60 -15.78 -9.03
CA LEU A 46 36.55 -14.67 -9.01
C LEU A 46 36.37 -13.77 -10.25
N ALA A 47 36.23 -14.37 -11.44
CA ALA A 47 35.95 -13.63 -12.67
C ALA A 47 34.61 -12.85 -12.61
N ALA A 48 33.56 -13.44 -12.04
CA ALA A 48 32.28 -12.78 -11.82
C ALA A 48 32.42 -11.51 -10.93
N VAL A 49 33.16 -11.60 -9.82
CA VAL A 49 33.41 -10.44 -8.94
C VAL A 49 34.20 -9.34 -9.64
N ILE A 50 35.26 -9.69 -10.40
CA ILE A 50 36.06 -8.71 -11.18
C ILE A 50 35.18 -7.98 -12.20
N VAL A 51 34.33 -8.70 -12.94
CA VAL A 51 33.40 -8.11 -13.91
C VAL A 51 32.32 -7.26 -13.21
N THR A 52 31.88 -7.63 -12.02
CA THR A 52 30.88 -6.87 -11.24
C THR A 52 31.47 -5.56 -10.69
N TRP A 53 32.73 -5.55 -10.25
CA TRP A 53 33.44 -4.29 -9.98
C TRP A 53 33.53 -3.41 -11.23
N GLY A 54 33.78 -4.00 -12.40
CA GLY A 54 33.68 -3.32 -13.69
C GLY A 54 32.30 -2.66 -13.91
N ASN A 55 31.20 -3.39 -13.67
CA ASN A 55 29.84 -2.84 -13.75
C ASN A 55 29.61 -1.69 -12.77
N THR A 56 30.13 -1.77 -11.54
CA THR A 56 30.01 -0.70 -10.53
C THR A 56 30.80 0.56 -10.93
N VAL A 57 31.97 0.42 -11.55
CA VAL A 57 32.72 1.54 -12.14
C VAL A 57 31.97 2.14 -13.34
N VAL A 58 31.39 1.33 -14.22
CA VAL A 58 30.58 1.81 -15.35
C VAL A 58 29.34 2.58 -14.85
N ASN A 59 28.66 2.09 -13.81
CA ASN A 59 27.53 2.77 -13.19
C ASN A 59 27.92 4.15 -12.61
N TYR A 60 29.11 4.29 -12.01
CA TYR A 60 29.63 5.59 -11.57
C TYR A 60 29.85 6.57 -12.73
N TYR A 61 30.47 6.11 -13.82
CA TYR A 61 30.59 6.94 -15.03
C TYR A 61 29.23 7.29 -15.63
N GLN A 62 28.24 6.41 -15.51
CA GLN A 62 26.89 6.66 -16.01
C GLN A 62 26.11 7.67 -15.16
N ASP A 63 26.23 7.67 -13.82
CA ASP A 63 25.71 8.76 -12.98
C ASP A 63 26.42 10.09 -13.27
N LYS A 64 27.75 10.09 -13.35
CA LYS A 64 28.53 11.30 -13.60
C LYS A 64 28.21 11.93 -14.97
N THR A 65 28.01 11.12 -16.00
CA THR A 65 27.65 11.61 -17.35
C THR A 65 26.19 12.02 -17.44
N SER A 66 25.24 11.19 -16.97
CA SER A 66 23.81 11.51 -17.04
C SER A 66 23.38 12.67 -16.14
N SER A 67 23.98 12.85 -14.96
CA SER A 67 23.68 13.98 -14.07
C SER A 67 24.29 15.31 -14.51
N SER A 68 25.12 15.32 -15.56
CA SER A 68 25.69 16.53 -16.15
C SER A 68 24.72 17.31 -17.05
N PHE A 69 23.50 16.81 -17.31
CA PHE A 69 22.48 17.49 -18.12
C PHE A 69 21.05 17.21 -17.64
N ARG A 70 20.09 18.03 -18.08
CA ARG A 70 18.65 17.79 -17.84
C ARG A 70 18.02 17.08 -19.06
N PRO A 71 17.18 16.04 -18.89
CA PRO A 71 16.55 15.32 -20.01
C PRO A 71 15.72 16.21 -20.97
N SER A 72 15.24 17.36 -20.51
CA SER A 72 14.55 18.34 -21.37
C SER A 72 15.45 18.92 -22.47
N PHE A 73 16.77 18.93 -22.30
CA PHE A 73 17.70 19.51 -23.28
C PHE A 73 17.80 18.66 -24.57
N PHE A 74 17.40 17.38 -24.54
CA PHE A 74 17.29 16.53 -25.75
C PHE A 74 16.34 17.13 -26.80
N ARG A 75 15.28 17.82 -26.35
CA ARG A 75 14.23 18.41 -27.20
C ARG A 75 14.52 19.84 -27.67
N ILE A 76 15.64 20.43 -27.25
CA ILE A 76 16.01 21.82 -27.55
C ILE A 76 17.27 21.80 -28.42
N PRO A 77 17.17 21.95 -29.75
CA PRO A 77 18.31 21.77 -30.67
C PRO A 77 19.54 22.61 -30.29
N GLU A 78 19.31 23.88 -29.90
CA GLU A 78 20.33 24.83 -29.43
C GLU A 78 21.16 24.33 -28.24
N LYS A 79 20.59 23.45 -27.39
CA LYS A 79 21.25 22.92 -26.19
C LYS A 79 21.91 21.56 -26.40
N ARG A 80 21.71 20.92 -27.57
CA ARG A 80 22.33 19.62 -27.89
C ARG A 80 23.86 19.67 -27.94
N PRO A 81 24.54 20.70 -28.51
CA PRO A 81 26.00 20.78 -28.48
C PRO A 81 26.58 20.82 -27.07
N LEU A 82 25.91 21.52 -26.14
CA LEU A 82 26.34 21.67 -24.75
C LEU A 82 26.32 20.35 -23.95
N ILE A 83 25.52 19.37 -24.39
CA ILE A 83 25.36 18.07 -23.70
C ILE A 83 25.97 16.91 -24.48
N GLN A 84 26.49 17.15 -25.69
CA GLN A 84 26.88 16.10 -26.64
C GLN A 84 27.88 15.11 -26.04
N ALA A 85 28.97 15.59 -25.43
CA ALA A 85 29.99 14.74 -24.80
C ALA A 85 29.44 13.91 -23.63
N ALA A 86 28.49 14.45 -22.86
CA ALA A 86 27.88 13.75 -21.74
C ALA A 86 26.85 12.69 -22.19
N VAL A 87 26.11 12.96 -23.27
CA VAL A 87 25.23 11.97 -23.93
C VAL A 87 26.08 10.85 -24.56
N GLN A 88 27.17 11.19 -25.25
CA GLN A 88 28.12 10.20 -25.78
C GLN A 88 28.67 9.29 -24.66
N GLY A 89 29.07 9.88 -23.53
CA GLY A 89 29.49 9.13 -22.35
C GLY A 89 28.39 8.22 -21.79
N THR A 90 27.14 8.69 -21.74
CA THR A 90 25.99 7.89 -21.29
C THR A 90 25.74 6.69 -22.22
N LEU A 91 25.82 6.88 -23.54
CA LEU A 91 25.63 5.82 -24.54
C LEU A 91 26.76 4.79 -24.52
N LEU A 92 28.01 5.26 -24.39
CA LEU A 92 29.18 4.39 -24.24
C LEU A 92 29.09 3.55 -22.96
N SER A 93 28.68 4.14 -21.83
CA SER A 93 28.44 3.41 -20.58
C SER A 93 27.37 2.32 -20.75
N TRP A 94 26.23 2.62 -21.39
CA TRP A 94 25.21 1.62 -21.70
C TRP A 94 25.73 0.47 -22.58
N TRP A 95 26.55 0.77 -23.60
CA TRP A 95 27.13 -0.23 -24.50
C TRP A 95 28.09 -1.17 -23.76
N ILE A 96 28.99 -0.62 -22.93
CA ILE A 96 29.90 -1.40 -22.09
C ILE A 96 29.10 -2.25 -21.08
N TYR A 97 28.18 -1.63 -20.32
CA TYR A 97 27.39 -2.30 -19.29
C TYR A 97 26.65 -3.52 -19.83
N ARG A 98 26.03 -3.43 -21.02
CA ARG A 98 25.33 -4.54 -21.66
C ARG A 98 26.23 -5.77 -21.85
N ILE A 99 27.47 -5.55 -22.28
CA ILE A 99 28.46 -6.60 -22.51
C ILE A 99 28.93 -7.21 -21.19
N THR A 100 29.33 -6.37 -20.24
CA THR A 100 29.91 -6.83 -18.97
C THR A 100 28.88 -7.48 -18.03
N TYR A 101 27.64 -6.99 -17.97
CA TYR A 101 26.54 -7.64 -17.24
C TYR A 101 26.27 -9.07 -17.72
N VAL A 102 26.15 -9.30 -19.05
CA VAL A 102 25.88 -10.62 -19.64
C VAL A 102 27.04 -11.61 -19.39
N ILE A 103 28.28 -11.13 -19.43
CA ILE A 103 29.47 -11.93 -19.13
C ILE A 103 29.54 -12.29 -17.63
N GLY A 104 29.24 -11.33 -16.74
CA GLY A 104 29.25 -11.55 -15.28
C GLY A 104 28.28 -12.64 -14.84
N LEU A 105 27.03 -12.59 -15.33
CA LEU A 105 26.02 -13.63 -15.05
C LEU A 105 26.39 -15.00 -15.63
N CYS A 106 27.04 -15.05 -16.79
CA CYS A 106 27.54 -16.33 -17.33
C CYS A 106 28.54 -17.00 -16.38
N PHE A 107 29.49 -16.25 -15.83
CA PHE A 107 30.45 -16.79 -14.86
C PHE A 107 29.79 -17.28 -13.56
N VAL A 108 28.77 -16.58 -13.06
CA VAL A 108 27.95 -17.07 -11.93
C VAL A 108 27.29 -18.42 -12.26
N LYS A 109 26.59 -18.49 -13.41
CA LYS A 109 25.86 -19.69 -13.85
C LYS A 109 26.78 -20.87 -14.11
N LEU A 110 27.95 -20.64 -14.70
CA LEU A 110 28.98 -21.66 -14.88
C LEU A 110 29.56 -22.15 -13.55
N SER A 111 29.74 -21.29 -12.55
CA SER A 111 30.15 -21.72 -11.20
C SER A 111 29.14 -22.68 -10.58
N ILE A 112 27.83 -22.36 -10.65
CA ILE A 112 26.74 -23.20 -10.12
C ILE A 112 26.67 -24.53 -10.90
N LEU A 113 26.72 -24.49 -12.23
CA LEU A 113 26.61 -25.69 -13.07
C LEU A 113 27.82 -26.63 -12.92
N PHE A 114 29.05 -26.11 -12.80
CA PHE A 114 30.22 -26.95 -12.50
C PHE A 114 30.17 -27.54 -11.08
N PHE A 115 29.55 -26.85 -10.11
CA PHE A 115 29.28 -27.40 -8.78
C PHE A 115 28.24 -28.54 -8.83
N TYR A 116 27.15 -28.37 -9.58
CA TYR A 116 26.18 -29.46 -9.82
C TYR A 116 26.82 -30.64 -10.56
N ARG A 117 27.70 -30.41 -11.54
CA ARG A 117 28.49 -31.45 -12.21
C ARG A 117 29.32 -32.27 -11.23
N ALA A 118 29.93 -31.63 -10.22
CA ALA A 118 30.73 -32.30 -9.20
C ALA A 118 29.90 -33.17 -8.24
N ILE A 119 28.65 -32.79 -7.97
CA ILE A 119 27.72 -33.53 -7.10
C ILE A 119 26.91 -34.60 -7.88
N ALA A 120 26.88 -34.53 -9.22
CA ALA A 120 26.04 -35.36 -10.08
C ALA A 120 26.40 -36.86 -10.09
N SER A 121 25.82 -37.63 -9.17
CA SER A 121 25.92 -39.09 -9.13
C SER A 121 25.15 -39.78 -10.27
N GLN A 122 23.93 -39.35 -10.57
CA GLN A 122 23.09 -39.96 -11.60
C GLN A 122 23.50 -39.56 -13.03
N LYS A 123 23.55 -40.55 -13.95
CA LYS A 123 23.91 -40.33 -15.36
C LYS A 123 22.97 -39.33 -16.06
N THR A 124 21.66 -39.35 -15.78
CA THR A 124 20.66 -38.46 -16.38
C THR A 124 20.85 -37.00 -15.94
N PHE A 125 20.92 -36.75 -14.63
CA PHE A 125 21.19 -35.42 -14.06
C PHE A 125 22.52 -34.84 -14.57
N ARG A 126 23.58 -35.66 -14.69
CA ARG A 126 24.87 -35.23 -15.26
C ARG A 126 24.76 -34.81 -16.73
N ARG A 127 23.97 -35.51 -17.56
CA ARG A 127 23.71 -35.13 -18.96
C ARG A 127 22.97 -33.79 -19.06
N LEU A 128 21.95 -33.56 -18.22
CA LEU A 128 21.20 -32.30 -18.17
C LEU A 128 22.09 -31.11 -17.76
N VAL A 129 22.98 -31.29 -16.78
CA VAL A 129 23.95 -30.26 -16.39
C VAL A 129 24.89 -29.90 -17.57
N TYR A 130 25.44 -30.88 -18.30
CA TYR A 130 26.28 -30.60 -19.48
C TYR A 130 25.51 -29.88 -20.60
N ALA A 131 24.26 -30.28 -20.88
CA ALA A 131 23.41 -29.59 -21.85
C ALA A 131 23.16 -28.12 -21.45
N THR A 132 22.93 -27.87 -20.16
CA THR A 132 22.73 -26.52 -19.62
C THR A 132 24.01 -25.67 -19.68
N ILE A 133 25.18 -26.25 -19.42
CA ILE A 133 26.49 -25.58 -19.60
C ILE A 133 26.68 -25.15 -21.05
N GLY A 134 26.43 -26.05 -22.01
CA GLY A 134 26.54 -25.75 -23.44
C GLY A 134 25.56 -24.64 -23.86
N LEU A 135 24.30 -24.74 -23.44
CA LEU A 135 23.26 -23.74 -23.68
C LEU A 135 23.65 -22.36 -23.16
N VAL A 136 24.02 -22.24 -21.88
CA VAL A 136 24.40 -20.95 -21.27
C VAL A 136 25.63 -20.36 -21.96
N SER A 137 26.66 -21.17 -22.22
CA SER A 137 27.90 -20.70 -22.85
C SER A 137 27.66 -20.18 -24.27
N LEU A 138 26.93 -20.94 -25.09
CA LEU A 138 26.62 -20.57 -26.48
C LEU A 138 25.70 -19.35 -26.57
N TYR A 139 24.70 -19.28 -25.68
CA TYR A 139 23.80 -18.15 -25.56
C TYR A 139 24.56 -16.86 -25.20
N THR A 140 25.36 -16.89 -24.13
CA THR A 140 26.18 -15.74 -23.70
C THR A 140 27.11 -15.29 -24.82
N PHE A 141 27.82 -16.22 -25.48
CA PHE A 141 28.68 -15.88 -26.60
C PHE A 141 27.91 -15.20 -27.74
N SER A 142 26.75 -15.74 -28.11
CA SER A 142 25.90 -15.19 -29.19
C SER A 142 25.40 -13.77 -28.88
N VAL A 143 24.92 -13.51 -27.65
CA VAL A 143 24.45 -12.18 -27.22
C VAL A 143 25.60 -11.19 -27.04
N THR A 144 26.76 -11.63 -26.58
CA THR A 144 27.97 -10.79 -26.48
C THR A 144 28.46 -10.35 -27.85
N ILE A 145 28.60 -11.28 -28.81
CA ILE A 145 28.98 -10.95 -30.19
C ILE A 145 27.96 -10.03 -30.85
N ALA A 146 26.66 -10.30 -30.66
CA ALA A 146 25.61 -9.40 -31.15
C ALA A 146 25.76 -7.98 -30.55
N SER A 147 25.93 -7.86 -29.24
CA SER A 147 26.03 -6.57 -28.53
C SER A 147 27.26 -5.76 -28.93
N ILE A 148 28.40 -6.41 -29.19
CA ILE A 148 29.61 -5.76 -29.71
C ILE A 148 29.38 -5.21 -31.12
N PHE A 149 28.78 -6.02 -32.00
CA PHE A 149 28.51 -5.67 -33.40
C PHE A 149 27.03 -5.25 -33.60
N GLN A 150 26.53 -4.36 -32.74
CA GLN A 150 25.14 -3.85 -32.84
C GLN A 150 24.93 -3.02 -34.10
N CYS A 151 25.99 -2.36 -34.56
CA CYS A 151 26.05 -1.53 -35.76
C CYS A 151 27.14 -2.06 -36.70
N ASP A 152 27.05 -1.75 -38.00
CA ASP A 152 28.05 -2.15 -39.02
C ASP A 152 29.48 -1.68 -38.65
N ASN A 153 29.61 -0.59 -37.89
CA ASN A 153 30.82 -0.14 -37.22
C ASN A 153 30.49 0.07 -35.71
N PRO A 154 31.19 -0.57 -34.76
CA PRO A 154 30.80 -0.52 -33.34
C PRO A 154 30.68 0.88 -32.72
N SER A 155 31.47 1.86 -33.18
CA SER A 155 31.42 3.24 -32.65
C SER A 155 30.10 3.95 -32.89
N ASP A 156 29.35 3.52 -33.90
CA ASP A 156 28.04 4.06 -34.24
C ASP A 156 27.01 3.80 -33.12
N SER A 157 27.28 2.82 -32.24
CA SER A 157 26.45 2.47 -31.06
C SER A 157 26.38 3.59 -30.01
N TRP A 158 27.30 4.56 -30.06
CA TRP A 158 27.32 5.74 -29.20
C TRP A 158 27.36 7.05 -29.99
N ASP A 159 26.90 7.05 -31.25
CA ASP A 159 26.71 8.29 -31.99
C ASP A 159 25.61 9.17 -31.37
N THR A 160 25.92 10.46 -31.27
CA THR A 160 25.03 11.47 -30.70
C THR A 160 24.10 12.11 -31.73
N ALA A 161 24.50 12.18 -33.00
CA ALA A 161 23.64 12.76 -34.04
C ALA A 161 22.40 11.88 -34.29
N GLY A 162 22.61 10.57 -34.42
CA GLY A 162 21.55 9.56 -34.43
C GLY A 162 20.68 9.60 -33.19
N TYR A 163 21.28 9.57 -31.99
CA TYR A 163 20.53 9.61 -30.74
C TYR A 163 19.69 10.88 -30.57
N PHE A 164 20.13 12.04 -31.07
CA PHE A 164 19.31 13.25 -31.04
C PHE A 164 18.18 13.26 -32.08
N SER A 165 18.38 12.64 -33.26
CA SER A 165 17.37 12.62 -34.33
C SER A 165 16.04 11.97 -33.95
N GLN A 166 16.02 11.06 -32.96
CA GLN A 166 14.79 10.43 -32.46
C GLN A 166 13.88 11.41 -31.68
N PHE A 167 14.38 12.58 -31.27
CA PHE A 167 13.62 13.59 -30.53
C PHE A 167 13.10 14.73 -31.43
N ASP A 168 13.30 14.67 -32.75
CA ASP A 168 12.91 15.71 -33.68
C ASP A 168 11.52 15.48 -34.29
N ARG A 169 10.67 16.53 -34.27
CA ARG A 169 9.30 16.52 -34.82
C ARG A 169 9.22 16.19 -36.31
N LYS A 170 10.32 16.35 -37.04
CA LYS A 170 10.53 15.84 -38.41
C LYS A 170 11.88 15.12 -38.40
N PRO A 171 11.92 13.78 -38.35
CA PRO A 171 13.20 13.06 -38.23
C PRO A 171 14.01 13.21 -39.51
N GLY A 172 15.12 13.94 -39.43
CA GLY A 172 16.16 13.92 -40.45
C GLY A 172 16.75 12.50 -40.52
N ILE A 173 16.75 11.89 -41.70
CA ILE A 173 17.00 10.45 -41.86
C ILE A 173 18.51 10.13 -41.76
N ILE A 174 19.08 10.23 -40.55
CA ILE A 174 20.40 9.69 -40.21
C ILE A 174 20.26 8.19 -40.00
N LYS A 175 20.22 7.43 -41.12
CA LYS A 175 20.14 5.96 -41.11
C LYS A 175 21.50 5.34 -40.73
N LEU A 176 21.83 5.38 -39.44
CA LEU A 176 22.87 4.52 -38.88
C LEU A 176 22.48 3.05 -39.07
N LYS A 177 23.43 2.22 -39.49
CA LYS A 177 23.21 0.80 -39.78
C LYS A 177 23.34 -0.04 -38.50
N CYS A 178 22.48 0.25 -37.54
CA CYS A 178 22.33 -0.48 -36.30
C CYS A 178 21.01 -1.28 -36.33
N TYR A 179 20.99 -2.47 -35.72
CA TYR A 179 19.70 -3.08 -35.37
C TYR A 179 19.20 -2.55 -34.03
N ASP A 180 17.90 -2.72 -33.80
CA ASP A 180 17.17 -2.27 -32.61
C ASP A 180 17.76 -2.89 -31.31
N PRO A 181 18.37 -2.07 -30.41
CA PRO A 181 18.99 -2.57 -29.19
C PRO A 181 17.96 -3.15 -28.21
N ILE A 182 16.75 -2.59 -28.19
CA ILE A 182 15.70 -2.91 -27.23
C ILE A 182 15.23 -4.34 -27.45
N ARG A 183 15.03 -4.74 -28.72
CA ARG A 183 14.69 -6.12 -29.10
C ARG A 183 15.67 -7.15 -28.58
N LEU A 184 16.97 -6.93 -28.80
CA LEU A 184 18.01 -7.84 -28.30
C LEU A 184 17.99 -7.91 -26.78
N TRP A 185 17.80 -6.78 -26.10
CA TRP A 185 17.95 -6.71 -24.65
C TRP A 185 16.73 -7.25 -23.87
N VAL A 186 15.52 -7.12 -24.43
CA VAL A 186 14.31 -7.81 -23.95
C VAL A 186 14.43 -9.33 -24.14
N VAL A 187 14.77 -9.79 -25.36
CA VAL A 187 14.96 -11.23 -25.65
C VAL A 187 16.08 -11.82 -24.78
N SER A 188 17.18 -11.08 -24.60
CA SER A 188 18.29 -11.46 -23.72
C SER A 188 17.83 -11.60 -22.27
N SER A 189 17.06 -10.64 -21.75
CA SER A 189 16.56 -10.69 -20.37
C SER A 189 15.61 -11.88 -20.14
N ALA A 190 14.76 -12.22 -21.12
CA ALA A 190 13.87 -13.37 -21.06
C ALA A 190 14.62 -14.72 -21.09
N VAL A 191 15.59 -14.89 -21.99
CA VAL A 191 16.41 -16.13 -22.05
C VAL A 191 17.33 -16.25 -20.82
N ASN A 192 17.82 -15.13 -20.29
CA ASN A 192 18.56 -15.10 -19.03
C ASN A 192 17.69 -15.63 -17.88
N LEU A 193 16.53 -15.02 -17.62
CA LEU A 193 15.57 -15.45 -16.59
C LEU A 193 15.16 -16.92 -16.74
N PHE A 194 14.89 -17.39 -17.97
CA PHE A 194 14.60 -18.80 -18.22
C PHE A 194 15.75 -19.72 -17.80
N SER A 195 17.00 -19.35 -18.08
CA SER A 195 18.17 -20.12 -17.65
C SER A 195 18.34 -20.16 -16.12
N ASP A 196 17.96 -19.09 -15.40
CA ASP A 196 18.01 -19.07 -13.93
C ASP A 196 16.98 -20.02 -13.32
N VAL A 197 15.75 -20.01 -13.84
CA VAL A 197 14.70 -20.97 -13.45
C VAL A 197 15.15 -22.41 -13.73
N VAL A 198 15.72 -22.70 -14.91
CA VAL A 198 16.24 -24.03 -15.24
C VAL A 198 17.36 -24.46 -14.29
N ILE A 199 18.28 -23.57 -13.92
CA ILE A 199 19.37 -23.85 -12.97
C ILE A 199 18.83 -24.09 -11.56
N LEU A 200 17.85 -23.32 -11.08
CA LEU A 200 17.25 -23.51 -9.76
C LEU A 200 16.48 -24.84 -9.66
N LEU A 201 15.74 -25.22 -10.71
CA LEU A 201 14.95 -26.45 -10.74
C LEU A 201 15.80 -27.72 -10.94
N LEU A 202 16.93 -27.63 -11.65
CA LEU A 202 17.81 -28.77 -12.01
C LEU A 202 18.08 -29.75 -10.85
N PRO A 203 18.53 -29.31 -9.65
CA PRO A 203 18.84 -30.21 -8.54
C PRO A 203 17.63 -30.72 -7.75
N ILE A 204 16.45 -30.10 -7.87
CA ILE A 204 15.31 -30.36 -6.99
C ILE A 204 14.85 -31.83 -7.01
N PRO A 205 14.67 -32.52 -8.17
CA PRO A 205 14.29 -33.93 -8.18
C PRO A 205 15.31 -34.84 -7.47
N THR A 206 16.61 -34.54 -7.62
CA THR A 206 17.70 -35.26 -6.95
C THR A 206 17.67 -35.06 -5.44
N LEU A 207 17.28 -33.86 -4.97
CA LEU A 207 17.22 -33.49 -3.56
C LEU A 207 15.96 -33.99 -2.85
N LEU A 208 14.81 -34.02 -3.55
CA LEU A 208 13.58 -34.62 -3.02
C LEU A 208 13.68 -36.15 -2.88
N GLY A 209 14.49 -36.80 -3.72
CA GLY A 209 14.79 -38.23 -3.60
C GLY A 209 15.73 -38.61 -2.45
N LEU A 210 16.24 -37.64 -1.67
CA LEU A 210 17.20 -37.88 -0.60
C LEU A 210 16.55 -37.75 0.79
N ARG A 211 16.67 -38.79 1.62
CA ARG A 211 16.21 -38.77 3.02
C ARG A 211 17.17 -37.93 3.89
N VAL A 212 16.89 -36.63 4.01
CA VAL A 212 17.72 -35.66 4.74
C VAL A 212 17.21 -35.45 6.18
N PRO A 213 18.07 -35.48 7.23
CA PRO A 213 17.66 -35.00 8.56
C PRO A 213 17.43 -33.48 8.57
N MET A 214 16.52 -33.00 9.42
CA MET A 214 15.93 -31.66 9.31
C MET A 214 16.94 -30.51 9.32
N ASN A 215 17.97 -30.57 10.18
CA ASN A 215 19.05 -29.57 10.25
C ASN A 215 19.83 -29.43 8.93
N LYS A 216 20.10 -30.54 8.23
CA LYS A 216 20.67 -30.52 6.86
C LYS A 216 19.67 -30.07 5.80
N ARG A 217 18.36 -30.31 6.01
CA ARG A 217 17.27 -29.84 5.12
C ARG A 217 17.10 -28.32 5.20
N LEU A 218 17.18 -27.73 6.39
CA LEU A 218 17.14 -26.27 6.60
C LEU A 218 18.35 -25.58 5.95
N ALA A 219 19.56 -26.11 6.14
CA ALA A 219 20.76 -25.58 5.48
C ALA A 219 20.67 -25.66 3.93
N LEU A 220 20.00 -26.68 3.40
CA LEU A 220 19.70 -26.81 1.97
C LEU A 220 18.69 -25.73 1.53
N ILE A 221 17.57 -25.58 2.25
CA ILE A 221 16.53 -24.56 1.97
C ILE A 221 17.13 -23.15 1.98
N GLY A 222 18.03 -22.83 2.91
CA GLY A 222 18.73 -21.55 2.94
C GLY A 222 19.52 -21.24 1.66
N ILE A 223 20.23 -22.24 1.11
CA ILE A 223 20.95 -22.11 -0.17
C ILE A 223 19.98 -21.82 -1.33
N PHE A 224 18.85 -22.52 -1.40
CA PHE A 224 17.85 -22.28 -2.45
C PHE A 224 17.13 -20.94 -2.28
N SER A 225 16.93 -20.47 -1.05
CA SER A 225 16.26 -19.18 -0.77
C SER A 225 17.05 -17.99 -1.32
N VAL A 226 18.38 -17.99 -1.19
CA VAL A 226 19.21 -16.93 -1.82
C VAL A 226 19.25 -17.08 -3.36
N GLY A 227 19.10 -18.30 -3.89
CA GLY A 227 18.94 -18.53 -5.32
C GLY A 227 17.61 -17.99 -5.88
N ILE A 228 16.53 -18.04 -5.10
CA ILE A 228 15.22 -17.44 -5.45
C ILE A 228 15.34 -15.91 -5.53
N MET A 229 16.10 -15.27 -4.64
CA MET A 229 16.32 -13.81 -4.67
C MET A 229 16.92 -13.33 -6.01
N ALA A 230 17.83 -14.11 -6.62
CA ALA A 230 18.36 -13.80 -7.94
C ALA A 230 17.27 -13.82 -9.02
N ILE A 231 16.38 -14.83 -9.00
CA ILE A 231 15.23 -14.91 -9.94
C ILE A 231 14.25 -13.76 -9.73
N VAL A 232 13.95 -13.39 -8.48
CA VAL A 232 13.10 -12.22 -8.18
C VAL A 232 13.72 -10.95 -8.77
N ALA A 233 15.02 -10.74 -8.60
CA ALA A 233 15.73 -9.62 -9.21
C ALA A 233 15.69 -9.67 -10.75
N SER A 234 15.88 -10.84 -11.38
CA SER A 234 15.73 -11.02 -12.84
C SER A 234 14.31 -10.69 -13.32
N CYS A 235 13.27 -11.10 -12.60
CA CYS A 235 11.87 -10.80 -12.91
C CYS A 235 11.58 -9.29 -12.82
N VAL A 236 11.95 -8.64 -11.71
CA VAL A 236 11.76 -7.19 -11.55
C VAL A 236 12.55 -6.42 -12.59
N ARG A 237 13.80 -6.83 -12.88
CA ARG A 237 14.61 -6.21 -13.94
C ARG A 237 13.98 -6.39 -15.32
N MET A 238 13.32 -7.51 -15.62
CA MET A 238 12.62 -7.72 -16.89
C MET A 238 11.34 -6.85 -16.99
N TRP A 239 10.63 -6.61 -15.89
CA TRP A 239 9.51 -5.69 -15.84
C TRP A 239 9.94 -4.23 -16.00
N VAL A 240 10.99 -3.80 -15.27
CA VAL A 240 11.60 -2.47 -15.42
C VAL A 240 12.16 -2.27 -16.83
N MET A 241 12.71 -3.32 -17.47
CA MET A 241 13.14 -3.30 -18.88
C MET A 241 11.95 -3.05 -19.83
N ALA A 242 10.78 -3.63 -19.56
CA ALA A 242 9.59 -3.41 -20.38
C ALA A 242 9.13 -1.94 -20.28
N LEU A 243 9.02 -1.39 -19.07
CA LEU A 243 8.70 0.02 -18.86
C LEU A 243 9.73 0.95 -19.54
N TRP A 244 11.02 0.69 -19.35
CA TRP A 244 12.15 1.40 -19.99
C TRP A 244 12.10 1.38 -21.52
N ALA A 245 11.52 0.33 -22.12
CA ALA A 245 11.42 0.11 -23.57
C ALA A 245 10.22 0.82 -24.24
N GLU A 246 9.19 1.22 -23.48
CA GLU A 246 7.95 1.79 -24.04
C GLU A 246 8.14 3.13 -24.76
N SER A 247 9.06 3.98 -24.27
CA SER A 247 9.34 5.28 -24.87
C SER A 247 10.72 5.82 -24.48
N PRO A 248 11.38 6.66 -25.31
CA PRO A 248 12.63 7.35 -24.94
C PRO A 248 12.53 8.18 -23.63
N GLN A 249 11.32 8.61 -23.27
CA GLN A 249 10.99 9.28 -22.01
C GLN A 249 11.12 8.31 -20.84
N ASN A 250 10.52 7.12 -20.94
CA ASN A 250 10.66 6.06 -19.94
C ASN A 250 12.09 5.54 -19.88
N SER A 251 12.82 5.48 -21.00
CA SER A 251 14.23 5.10 -21.03
C SER A 251 15.13 6.03 -20.19
N ALA A 252 14.74 7.31 -20.06
CA ALA A 252 15.40 8.29 -19.20
C ALA A 252 14.90 8.27 -17.74
N ARG A 253 13.67 7.80 -17.47
CA ARG A 253 13.10 7.66 -16.12
C ARG A 253 13.63 6.40 -15.42
N PHE A 254 13.40 5.24 -16.01
CA PHE A 254 13.68 3.94 -15.41
C PHE A 254 15.12 3.42 -15.64
N GLY A 255 15.98 4.24 -16.25
CA GLY A 255 17.36 3.87 -16.55
C GLY A 255 18.21 3.60 -15.30
N ALA A 256 17.93 4.30 -14.18
CA ALA A 256 18.60 4.04 -12.91
C ALA A 256 18.14 2.71 -12.29
N ASP A 257 16.83 2.47 -12.25
CA ASP A 257 16.23 1.25 -11.70
C ASP A 257 16.71 -0.01 -12.45
N LEU A 258 16.86 0.11 -13.77
CA LEU A 258 17.34 -0.98 -14.62
C LEU A 258 18.79 -1.39 -14.30
N LEU A 259 19.65 -0.44 -13.97
CA LEU A 259 21.01 -0.70 -13.48
C LEU A 259 21.01 -1.23 -12.03
N LEU A 260 20.13 -0.71 -11.18
CA LEU A 260 19.99 -1.11 -9.77
C LEU A 260 19.66 -2.60 -9.67
N TRP A 261 18.60 -3.04 -10.37
CA TRP A 261 18.18 -4.44 -10.34
C TRP A 261 19.20 -5.37 -11.01
N GLY A 262 19.96 -4.90 -12.00
CA GLY A 262 21.10 -5.66 -12.55
C GLY A 262 22.26 -5.84 -11.57
N GLN A 263 22.50 -4.87 -10.68
CA GLN A 263 23.45 -5.01 -9.57
C GLN A 263 22.95 -5.98 -8.50
N VAL A 264 21.66 -5.94 -8.13
CA VAL A 264 21.05 -6.88 -7.18
C VAL A 264 21.07 -8.31 -7.72
N GLU A 265 20.68 -8.52 -8.98
CA GLU A 265 20.69 -9.81 -9.69
C GLU A 265 22.10 -10.43 -9.71
N THR A 266 23.11 -9.66 -10.15
CA THR A 266 24.48 -10.17 -10.26
C THR A 266 25.09 -10.52 -8.91
N ASN A 267 24.90 -9.67 -7.89
CA ASN A 267 25.47 -9.90 -6.56
C ASN A 267 24.74 -11.02 -5.77
N SER A 268 23.41 -11.09 -5.83
CA SER A 268 22.67 -12.21 -5.22
C SER A 268 23.02 -13.56 -5.87
N GLY A 269 23.29 -13.57 -7.18
CA GLY A 269 23.88 -14.71 -7.88
C GLY A 269 25.27 -15.11 -7.36
N ILE A 270 26.19 -14.16 -7.19
CA ILE A 270 27.54 -14.41 -6.65
C ILE A 270 27.48 -14.98 -5.22
N ILE A 271 26.60 -14.43 -4.38
CA ILE A 271 26.42 -14.83 -2.98
C ILE A 271 25.81 -16.24 -2.90
N SER A 272 24.67 -16.49 -3.54
CA SER A 272 23.99 -17.80 -3.55
C SER A 272 24.89 -18.92 -4.06
N ALA A 273 25.66 -18.67 -5.11
CA ALA A 273 26.63 -19.61 -5.67
C ALA A 273 27.82 -19.93 -4.74
N SER A 274 28.04 -19.14 -3.68
CA SER A 274 29.22 -19.20 -2.81
C SER A 274 28.93 -19.68 -1.38
N VAL A 275 27.72 -19.42 -0.85
CA VAL A 275 27.25 -19.91 0.47
C VAL A 275 27.49 -21.42 0.71
N PRO A 276 27.29 -22.35 -0.25
CA PRO A 276 27.48 -23.79 -0.02
C PRO A 276 28.88 -24.20 0.47
N PHE A 277 29.89 -23.38 0.20
CA PHE A 277 31.29 -23.63 0.56
C PHE A 277 31.68 -23.05 1.93
N LEU A 278 30.98 -22.00 2.39
CA LEU A 278 31.29 -21.30 3.64
C LEU A 278 31.02 -22.13 4.90
N ARG A 279 30.21 -23.19 4.79
CA ARG A 279 29.88 -24.13 5.88
C ARG A 279 31.10 -24.74 6.59
N LEU A 280 32.28 -24.70 5.97
CA LEU A 280 33.52 -25.25 6.52
C LEU A 280 34.05 -24.42 7.70
N ILE A 281 33.83 -23.10 7.71
CA ILE A 281 34.25 -22.19 8.81
C ILE A 281 33.55 -22.55 10.11
N PHE A 282 32.24 -22.82 10.04
CA PHE A 282 31.40 -23.09 11.21
C PHE A 282 31.62 -24.47 11.86
N ARG A 283 32.43 -25.34 11.23
CA ARG A 283 32.57 -26.75 11.63
C ARG A 283 33.57 -27.00 12.76
N SER A 284 34.46 -26.05 13.07
CA SER A 284 35.41 -26.17 14.19
C SER A 284 34.72 -26.06 15.56
N ARG A 285 33.85 -25.06 15.73
CA ARG A 285 33.14 -24.74 16.98
C ARG A 285 32.22 -25.85 17.50
N GLU A 286 31.76 -26.75 16.63
CA GLU A 286 30.91 -27.89 17.02
C GLU A 286 31.72 -29.05 17.64
N GLY A 287 33.04 -29.11 17.39
CA GLY A 287 33.93 -30.12 17.98
C GLY A 287 34.31 -29.83 19.43
N GLU A 288 34.50 -28.57 19.79
CA GLU A 288 34.88 -28.14 21.14
C GLU A 288 33.74 -28.39 22.14
N ARG A 289 32.50 -28.01 21.77
CA ARG A 289 31.30 -28.14 22.62
C ARG A 289 30.93 -29.60 22.93
N LYS A 290 31.52 -30.59 22.24
CA LYS A 290 31.36 -32.02 22.53
C LYS A 290 32.47 -32.66 23.37
N ARG A 291 33.56 -31.92 23.67
CA ARG A 291 34.66 -32.43 24.52
C ARG A 291 34.50 -32.17 26.02
N GLY A 292 33.62 -31.26 26.43
CA GLY A 292 33.44 -30.87 27.83
C GLY A 292 32.37 -31.64 28.63
N GLY A 293 31.90 -32.80 28.15
CA GLY A 293 30.66 -33.40 28.65
C GLY A 293 30.66 -34.91 28.94
N ALA A 294 31.83 -35.57 28.96
CA ALA A 294 31.92 -37.01 29.23
C ALA A 294 33.23 -37.39 29.94
N GLU A 295 33.21 -38.56 30.59
CA GLU A 295 34.34 -39.29 31.18
C GLU A 295 35.02 -38.68 32.43
N SER A 296 34.31 -38.77 33.56
CA SER A 296 34.90 -38.76 34.90
C SER A 296 34.86 -40.16 35.56
N ARG A 297 35.80 -41.04 35.20
CA ARG A 297 36.14 -42.28 35.95
C ARG A 297 37.41 -42.94 35.39
N GLY A 298 38.34 -43.32 36.28
CA GLY A 298 39.57 -44.04 35.94
C GLY A 298 40.82 -43.30 36.42
N GLU A 299 41.24 -43.57 37.66
CA GLU A 299 42.48 -43.06 38.23
C GLU A 299 43.48 -44.21 38.41
N GLU A 300 44.64 -44.16 37.76
CA GLU A 300 45.82 -44.90 38.22
C GLU A 300 47.14 -44.15 37.94
N LYS A 301 48.14 -44.42 38.79
CA LYS A 301 49.48 -43.79 38.89
C LYS A 301 50.52 -44.85 38.44
N ARG A 302 51.80 -44.60 38.12
CA ARG A 302 52.75 -43.47 38.04
C ARG A 302 53.89 -43.95 37.10
N ILE A 303 54.83 -43.12 36.62
CA ILE A 303 56.26 -42.98 37.05
C ILE A 303 56.89 -42.23 35.84
N ILE A 304 57.39 -41.00 35.88
CA ILE A 304 58.50 -40.36 36.62
C ILE A 304 59.90 -40.87 36.21
N ILE A 305 60.64 -40.03 35.46
CA ILE A 305 62.07 -39.68 35.67
C ILE A 305 62.32 -38.33 34.96
N GLY A 306 63.38 -37.60 35.36
CA GLY A 306 63.49 -36.14 35.24
C GLY A 306 64.43 -35.55 34.16
N PRO A 307 64.65 -34.21 34.22
CA PRO A 307 65.34 -33.37 33.22
C PRO A 307 66.80 -33.04 33.69
N PRO A 308 67.51 -31.92 33.33
CA PRO A 308 67.23 -30.80 32.40
C PRO A 308 68.44 -30.26 31.57
N LYS A 309 68.26 -29.08 30.93
CA LYS A 309 69.29 -28.05 30.60
C LYS A 309 70.27 -28.39 29.43
N LEU A 310 70.97 -27.46 28.74
CA LEU A 310 71.17 -25.99 28.79
C LEU A 310 71.47 -25.42 27.36
N ILE A 311 71.50 -24.09 27.23
CA ILE A 311 72.21 -23.19 26.28
C ILE A 311 72.99 -23.80 25.08
N GLY A 312 72.89 -23.15 23.91
CA GLY A 312 73.94 -23.18 22.87
C GLY A 312 73.51 -22.50 21.56
N ALA A 313 74.41 -21.70 20.96
CA ALA A 313 74.32 -21.19 19.59
C ALA A 313 75.65 -21.49 18.87
N GLU A 314 75.63 -21.50 17.53
CA GLU A 314 76.79 -21.68 16.63
C GLU A 314 77.49 -23.07 16.74
N GLY A 315 78.08 -23.63 15.67
CA GLY A 315 78.06 -23.23 14.26
C GLY A 315 78.90 -24.17 13.38
N GLU A 316 78.61 -24.16 12.07
CA GLU A 316 79.49 -24.50 10.92
C GLU A 316 80.16 -25.90 10.80
N GLY A 317 80.36 -26.38 9.56
CA GLY A 317 81.24 -27.54 9.27
C GLY A 317 80.92 -28.41 8.05
N GLU A 318 81.62 -28.14 6.93
CA GLU A 318 82.02 -29.04 5.81
C GLU A 318 81.18 -29.12 4.50
N GLY A 319 81.91 -29.13 3.36
CA GLY A 319 81.44 -29.41 1.98
C GLY A 319 80.75 -28.23 1.27
N GLU A 320 81.41 -27.27 0.63
CA GLU A 320 82.38 -27.30 -0.49
C GLU A 320 81.73 -27.49 -1.89
N GLU A 321 81.60 -26.35 -2.59
CA GLU A 321 81.70 -26.01 -4.04
C GLU A 321 81.45 -27.09 -5.14
N ASP A 322 80.82 -26.78 -6.28
CA ASP A 322 81.22 -25.69 -7.19
C ASP A 322 80.08 -25.03 -8.01
N ARG A 323 80.44 -24.11 -8.93
CA ARG A 323 79.61 -23.02 -9.50
C ARG A 323 79.16 -23.26 -10.94
N ASP A 324 78.08 -22.61 -11.40
CA ASP A 324 78.18 -21.31 -12.14
C ASP A 324 76.88 -20.78 -12.82
N LEU A 325 76.69 -19.46 -12.66
CA LEU A 325 76.24 -18.43 -13.63
C LEU A 325 74.87 -18.37 -14.37
N GLU A 326 74.49 -17.10 -14.59
CA GLU A 326 73.53 -16.46 -15.55
C GLU A 326 72.04 -16.88 -15.58
N HIS A 327 71.05 -15.97 -15.46
CA HIS A 327 70.66 -14.75 -16.22
C HIS A 327 70.03 -14.98 -17.61
N GLY A 328 68.79 -14.50 -17.80
CA GLY A 328 68.38 -13.89 -19.08
C GLY A 328 67.03 -14.27 -19.74
N ASN A 329 66.40 -13.25 -20.33
CA ASN A 329 65.68 -13.26 -21.61
C ASN A 329 64.42 -14.14 -21.87
N ARG A 330 63.28 -13.52 -21.58
CA ARG A 330 62.19 -13.14 -22.54
C ARG A 330 62.62 -13.01 -24.04
N PRO A 331 61.69 -12.93 -25.04
CA PRO A 331 60.25 -13.28 -25.12
C PRO A 331 59.77 -13.82 -26.52
N LEU A 332 58.43 -13.80 -26.74
CA LEU A 332 57.67 -13.60 -28.02
C LEU A 332 57.27 -14.77 -28.95
N ARG A 333 55.94 -14.81 -29.22
CA ARG A 333 55.20 -15.24 -30.45
C ARG A 333 55.24 -16.75 -30.81
N LYS A 334 54.11 -17.46 -30.98
CA LYS A 334 52.90 -17.30 -31.84
C LYS A 334 53.14 -17.79 -33.28
N ILE A 335 52.41 -18.82 -33.73
CA ILE A 335 51.56 -18.88 -34.96
C ILE A 335 50.98 -20.32 -35.16
N GLU A 336 49.71 -20.41 -35.62
CA GLU A 336 48.97 -21.56 -36.23
C GLU A 336 48.89 -22.94 -35.52
N GLY A 337 47.93 -23.83 -35.84
CA GLY A 337 46.68 -23.62 -36.59
C GLY A 337 46.06 -24.89 -37.24
N LYS A 338 44.83 -25.28 -36.85
CA LYS A 338 44.03 -26.44 -37.35
C LYS A 338 44.60 -27.82 -36.91
N GLU A 339 43.90 -28.96 -36.99
CA GLU A 339 42.58 -29.32 -37.57
C GLU A 339 41.52 -29.74 -36.54
N PHE A 340 40.40 -30.34 -36.99
CA PHE A 340 39.16 -30.55 -36.23
C PHE A 340 38.50 -31.89 -36.61
N PHE A 341 37.81 -32.51 -35.64
CA PHE A 341 37.17 -33.85 -35.68
C PHE A 341 38.09 -35.09 -35.61
N GLY A 342 37.79 -35.90 -34.61
CA GLY A 342 38.30 -37.26 -34.38
C GLY A 342 37.68 -37.73 -33.06
N ALA A 343 36.83 -38.76 -33.11
CA ALA A 343 36.08 -39.23 -31.94
C ALA A 343 36.22 -40.74 -31.78
N GLU A 344 36.36 -41.21 -30.54
CA GLU A 344 35.82 -42.50 -30.10
C GLU A 344 35.86 -42.61 -28.55
N ASP A 345 34.94 -43.39 -27.99
CA ASP A 345 34.92 -43.75 -26.57
C ASP A 345 35.85 -44.94 -26.28
N ARG A 346 36.38 -45.03 -25.05
CA ARG A 346 36.62 -46.32 -24.40
C ARG A 346 36.63 -46.22 -22.86
N ASP A 347 36.24 -47.30 -22.21
CA ASP A 347 36.02 -47.41 -20.75
C ASP A 347 37.30 -47.73 -19.95
N MET A 348 37.25 -47.41 -18.64
CA MET A 348 38.18 -47.82 -17.56
C MET A 348 39.65 -47.34 -17.71
N GLU A 349 40.38 -46.94 -16.67
CA GLU A 349 40.40 -47.44 -15.28
C GLU A 349 40.42 -46.33 -14.20
N ARG A 350 40.77 -46.67 -12.94
CA ARG A 350 40.99 -45.76 -11.82
C ARG A 350 42.47 -45.71 -11.44
N GLU A 351 43.02 -44.50 -11.24
CA GLU A 351 44.18 -44.33 -10.37
C GLU A 351 43.80 -43.75 -8.99
N PRO A 352 44.57 -44.06 -7.93
CA PRO A 352 44.30 -43.58 -6.57
C PRO A 352 45.06 -42.27 -6.25
N GLY A 353 44.41 -41.29 -5.63
CA GLY A 353 45.11 -40.09 -5.15
C GLY A 353 44.26 -38.86 -4.80
N SER A 354 42.98 -38.81 -5.16
CA SER A 354 42.12 -37.67 -4.83
C SER A 354 41.46 -37.78 -3.45
N PRO A 355 41.35 -36.67 -2.67
CA PRO A 355 40.71 -36.68 -1.37
C PRO A 355 39.21 -36.97 -1.50
N LYS A 356 38.73 -38.04 -0.84
CA LYS A 356 37.34 -38.50 -0.90
C LYS A 356 36.38 -37.41 -0.41
N TRP A 357 35.64 -36.79 -1.34
CA TRP A 357 34.42 -36.06 -0.99
C TRP A 357 33.42 -37.02 -0.34
N THR A 358 33.10 -36.79 0.93
CA THR A 358 31.97 -37.44 1.57
C THR A 358 30.68 -36.78 1.06
N PRO A 359 29.70 -37.56 0.54
CA PRO A 359 28.44 -37.00 0.06
C PRO A 359 27.68 -36.26 1.17
N PHE A 360 26.77 -35.37 0.78
CA PHE A 360 25.94 -34.59 1.72
C PHE A 360 25.14 -35.50 2.68
N ILE A 361 24.80 -36.70 2.21
CA ILE A 361 23.95 -37.72 2.85
C ILE A 361 24.51 -39.11 2.52
N THR A 362 24.52 -40.01 3.51
CA THR A 362 24.75 -41.45 3.34
C THR A 362 23.48 -42.19 3.75
N VAL A 363 23.11 -43.24 3.00
CA VAL A 363 22.04 -44.18 3.37
C VAL A 363 22.69 -45.38 4.05
N PRO A 364 22.18 -45.88 5.19
CA PRO A 364 22.72 -47.09 5.83
C PRO A 364 22.58 -48.33 4.94
N GLU A 365 23.59 -49.19 4.98
CA GLU A 365 23.70 -50.42 4.18
C GLU A 365 22.80 -51.56 4.70
N SER A 366 22.13 -51.35 5.84
CA SER A 366 21.31 -52.33 6.56
C SER A 366 19.88 -52.51 6.04
N LEU A 367 19.61 -52.20 4.77
CA LEU A 367 18.27 -52.25 4.16
C LEU A 367 18.19 -53.06 2.85
N SER A 368 19.17 -53.93 2.56
CA SER A 368 19.19 -54.71 1.29
C SER A 368 19.77 -56.13 1.41
N LEU A 369 19.10 -57.00 2.16
CA LEU A 369 19.13 -58.47 2.08
C LEU A 369 17.70 -58.96 2.39
N SER A 370 17.09 -59.97 1.76
CA SER A 370 17.44 -60.82 0.60
C SER A 370 16.14 -60.99 -0.26
N SER A 371 16.01 -61.74 -1.37
CA SER A 371 16.51 -63.07 -1.74
C SER A 371 16.53 -63.29 -3.26
N SER A 372 17.05 -64.45 -3.70
CA SER A 372 17.15 -64.85 -5.11
C SER A 372 16.09 -65.87 -5.55
N SER A 373 15.71 -65.90 -6.83
CA SER A 373 15.96 -67.05 -7.75
C SER A 373 15.10 -67.07 -9.04
N ARG A 374 15.77 -67.46 -10.15
CA ARG A 374 15.37 -68.32 -11.29
C ARG A 374 14.04 -68.18 -12.09
N GLU A 375 14.23 -68.30 -13.42
CA GLU A 375 13.42 -69.05 -14.43
C GLU A 375 11.96 -68.59 -14.69
N SER A 376 11.37 -68.45 -15.91
CA SER A 376 11.45 -69.09 -17.24
C SER A 376 10.91 -70.53 -17.31
N THR A 377 10.00 -70.97 -18.19
CA THR A 377 9.21 -70.38 -19.30
C THR A 377 8.12 -71.41 -19.74
N HIS A 378 7.30 -71.10 -20.76
CA HIS A 378 6.48 -72.02 -21.59
C HIS A 378 5.16 -72.62 -21.05
N LEU A 379 4.08 -72.36 -21.79
CA LEU A 379 3.21 -73.29 -22.57
C LEU A 379 1.89 -72.52 -22.84
N ASP A 380 1.54 -72.04 -24.04
CA ASP A 380 1.45 -72.63 -25.39
C ASP A 380 0.31 -73.66 -25.58
N GLN A 381 -0.81 -73.23 -26.18
CA GLN A 381 -1.37 -73.79 -27.43
C GLN A 381 -2.69 -73.10 -27.89
N ARG A 382 -3.04 -73.30 -29.17
CA ARG A 382 -4.26 -72.87 -29.90
C ARG A 382 -5.27 -74.07 -29.98
N PRO A 383 -6.40 -74.11 -30.75
CA PRO A 383 -6.96 -73.16 -31.75
C PRO A 383 -8.52 -72.98 -31.72
N GLY A 384 -9.12 -72.28 -32.71
CA GLY A 384 -10.58 -72.44 -32.90
C GLY A 384 -11.49 -71.63 -33.87
N SER A 385 -11.05 -70.90 -34.92
CA SER A 385 -11.93 -70.41 -36.05
C SER A 385 -13.07 -69.40 -35.71
N ARG A 386 -13.83 -68.74 -36.62
CA ARG A 386 -13.80 -68.26 -38.04
C ARG A 386 -14.93 -67.16 -38.11
N TRP A 387 -14.90 -66.02 -38.82
CA TRP A 387 -14.91 -65.72 -40.27
C TRP A 387 -14.59 -64.19 -40.42
N LEU A 388 -13.71 -63.71 -41.32
CA LEU A 388 -14.00 -63.07 -42.63
C LEU A 388 -15.06 -61.93 -42.60
N SER A 389 -14.87 -60.72 -43.16
CA SER A 389 -13.76 -60.05 -43.91
C SER A 389 -14.07 -58.50 -43.97
N ILE A 390 -13.46 -57.53 -44.68
CA ILE A 390 -12.47 -57.44 -45.79
C ILE A 390 -11.83 -56.02 -45.90
N ALA A 391 -10.73 -55.89 -46.67
CA ALA A 391 -10.17 -54.69 -47.36
C ALA A 391 -9.53 -53.48 -46.60
N GLN A 392 -8.55 -52.89 -47.30
CA GLN A 392 -7.74 -51.67 -47.03
C GLN A 392 -7.68 -50.86 -48.37
N PRO A 393 -7.19 -49.60 -48.49
CA PRO A 393 -5.78 -49.22 -48.23
C PRO A 393 -5.55 -47.74 -47.78
N THR A 394 -4.42 -47.13 -48.19
CA THR A 394 -3.71 -45.98 -47.58
C THR A 394 -3.60 -44.71 -48.47
N ALA A 395 -3.18 -43.59 -47.86
CA ALA A 395 -2.04 -42.71 -48.28
C ALA A 395 -2.29 -41.18 -48.43
N SER A 396 -1.21 -40.40 -48.19
CA SER A 396 -0.87 -39.02 -48.64
C SER A 396 -1.83 -37.84 -48.31
N ILE A 397 -1.43 -36.63 -47.88
CA ILE A 397 -0.29 -35.69 -48.08
C ILE A 397 -0.61 -34.50 -49.03
N ALA A 398 -0.91 -33.36 -48.40
CA ALA A 398 -0.53 -31.96 -48.71
C ALA A 398 -1.11 -31.11 -49.88
N LEU A 399 -1.24 -29.81 -49.55
CA LEU A 399 -0.86 -28.59 -50.31
C LEU A 399 -1.90 -27.72 -51.11
N HIS A 400 -1.97 -26.44 -50.68
CA HIS A 400 -1.90 -25.18 -51.48
C HIS A 400 -3.10 -24.51 -52.24
N LEU A 401 -3.42 -23.29 -51.73
CA LEU A 401 -3.45 -21.95 -52.40
C LEU A 401 -4.60 -21.46 -53.33
N HIS A 402 -4.83 -20.14 -53.22
CA HIS A 402 -5.44 -19.20 -54.20
C HIS A 402 -6.95 -19.34 -54.56
N CYS A 403 -7.67 -18.32 -55.07
CA CYS A 403 -7.64 -16.84 -54.85
C CYS A 403 -8.90 -16.18 -55.49
N THR A 404 -9.03 -14.85 -55.35
CA THR A 404 -9.74 -13.89 -56.26
C THR A 404 -11.26 -13.95 -56.52
N CYS A 405 -11.97 -12.98 -55.92
CA CYS A 405 -12.73 -11.88 -56.58
C CYS A 405 -14.20 -11.97 -57.08
N THR A 406 -14.85 -10.79 -56.91
CA THR A 406 -15.86 -10.08 -57.77
C THR A 406 -17.38 -10.39 -57.76
N LEU A 407 -18.10 -9.47 -57.07
CA LEU A 407 -19.21 -8.61 -57.57
C LEU A 407 -20.70 -9.07 -57.63
N PHE A 408 -21.57 -8.04 -57.57
CA PHE A 408 -23.04 -7.98 -57.79
C PHE A 408 -23.94 -8.70 -56.75
N SER A 409 -25.15 -8.20 -56.39
CA SER A 409 -25.86 -6.94 -56.73
C SER A 409 -26.94 -6.55 -55.67
N ALA A 410 -27.46 -5.32 -55.77
CA ALA A 410 -28.87 -4.85 -55.65
C ALA A 410 -29.92 -5.53 -54.71
N SER A 411 -30.93 -4.83 -54.16
CA SER A 411 -31.26 -3.39 -54.05
C SER A 411 -32.55 -3.15 -53.21
N ASN A 412 -33.00 -1.88 -53.12
CA ASN A 412 -34.36 -1.38 -52.84
C ASN A 412 -34.71 -0.84 -51.42
N SER A 413 -34.28 0.41 -51.16
CA SER A 413 -35.19 1.44 -50.61
C SER A 413 -36.19 1.89 -51.69
N PRO A 414 -37.30 2.58 -51.35
CA PRO A 414 -37.32 4.05 -51.19
C PRO A 414 -37.88 4.48 -49.81
N ALA A 415 -37.58 5.66 -49.20
CA ALA A 415 -37.43 7.04 -49.69
C ALA A 415 -38.79 7.72 -50.05
N ALA A 416 -38.96 9.04 -50.02
CA ALA A 416 -38.10 10.19 -49.65
C ALA A 416 -38.90 11.13 -48.69
N ASN A 417 -38.70 12.44 -48.48
CA ASN A 417 -37.83 13.52 -49.00
C ASN A 417 -37.84 14.68 -47.92
N SER A 418 -37.29 15.90 -48.03
CA SER A 418 -36.52 16.63 -49.05
C SER A 418 -35.74 17.82 -48.41
N GLN A 419 -34.47 18.02 -48.81
CA GLN A 419 -33.86 19.28 -49.31
C GLN A 419 -33.89 20.58 -48.43
N THR A 420 -32.87 21.47 -48.39
CA THR A 420 -31.55 21.65 -49.08
C THR A 420 -30.66 22.64 -48.25
N GLN A 421 -29.47 23.17 -48.60
CA GLN A 421 -28.71 23.18 -49.86
C GLN A 421 -27.16 23.05 -49.74
N HIS A 422 -26.40 24.15 -49.59
CA HIS A 422 -24.94 24.24 -49.76
C HIS A 422 -24.32 25.30 -48.81
N GLY A 423 -23.03 25.24 -48.45
CA GLY A 423 -22.01 24.18 -48.68
C GLY A 423 -20.59 24.72 -48.92
N VAL A 424 -19.61 23.81 -48.99
CA VAL A 424 -18.20 24.02 -49.48
C VAL A 424 -17.33 24.88 -48.54
N CYS A 425 -16.14 24.50 -48.04
CA CYS A 425 -15.13 23.45 -48.36
C CYS A 425 -14.33 23.10 -47.06
N GLN A 426 -13.47 22.08 -46.90
CA GLN A 426 -13.02 20.96 -47.76
C GLN A 426 -12.44 19.79 -46.89
N THR A 427 -11.91 18.77 -47.57
CA THR A 427 -10.98 17.67 -47.18
C THR A 427 -9.99 17.93 -46.02
N ASN A 428 -9.56 16.92 -45.24
CA ASN A 428 -9.39 15.48 -45.56
C ASN A 428 -9.76 14.52 -44.41
N GLU A 429 -10.04 13.26 -44.77
CA GLU A 429 -10.31 12.13 -43.86
C GLU A 429 -9.05 11.29 -43.54
N ALA A 430 -9.26 10.25 -42.71
CA ALA A 430 -8.44 9.02 -42.55
C ALA A 430 -7.09 9.14 -41.79
N LEU A 431 -6.68 8.16 -40.98
CA LEU A 431 -7.30 6.86 -40.62
C LEU A 431 -6.89 6.41 -39.20
N THR A 432 -7.72 5.58 -38.57
CA THR A 432 -7.47 4.91 -37.28
C THR A 432 -6.52 3.72 -37.40
N HIS A 433 -5.70 3.47 -36.37
CA HIS A 433 -5.58 2.19 -35.60
C HIS A 433 -4.24 2.08 -34.80
N PRO A 434 -4.14 1.20 -33.78
CA PRO A 434 -3.28 1.43 -32.61
C PRO A 434 -1.96 0.62 -32.59
N ILE A 435 -1.17 0.79 -31.51
CA ILE A 435 0.04 0.00 -31.19
C ILE A 435 -0.15 -0.74 -29.84
N PRO A 436 0.32 -2.00 -29.67
CA PRO A 436 -0.15 -2.87 -28.58
C PRO A 436 0.94 -3.31 -27.58
N ALA A 437 0.51 -3.77 -26.39
CA ALA A 437 1.41 -4.32 -25.37
C ALA A 437 1.98 -5.71 -25.74
N VAL A 438 3.29 -5.88 -25.56
CA VAL A 438 4.11 -7.12 -25.42
C VAL A 438 3.99 -8.20 -26.51
N HIS A 439 2.80 -8.70 -26.85
CA HIS A 439 2.58 -9.86 -27.72
C HIS A 439 3.03 -9.64 -29.19
N ALA A 440 3.21 -8.38 -29.61
CA ALA A 440 3.56 -8.02 -30.98
C ALA A 440 5.06 -8.13 -31.29
N TYR A 441 5.96 -8.02 -30.30
CA TYR A 441 7.41 -7.92 -30.53
C TYR A 441 8.07 -9.21 -31.07
N ILE A 442 7.33 -10.33 -31.11
CA ILE A 442 7.78 -11.64 -31.58
C ILE A 442 7.32 -11.94 -33.03
N LYS A 443 6.45 -11.13 -33.64
CA LYS A 443 5.88 -11.41 -34.98
C LYS A 443 6.05 -10.25 -35.98
N SER A 444 7.24 -10.17 -36.58
CA SER A 444 7.48 -9.42 -37.82
C SER A 444 8.54 -10.12 -38.70
N PRO A 445 8.27 -10.43 -39.98
CA PRO A 445 9.24 -11.11 -40.84
C PRO A 445 10.39 -10.17 -41.22
N ILE A 446 11.61 -10.49 -40.80
CA ILE A 446 12.81 -9.71 -41.15
C ILE A 446 13.33 -10.16 -42.51
N LEU A 447 13.35 -9.25 -43.48
CA LEU A 447 14.04 -9.44 -44.76
C LEU A 447 15.55 -9.61 -44.50
N ALA A 448 16.04 -10.84 -44.66
CA ALA A 448 17.33 -11.25 -44.14
C ALA A 448 18.52 -10.74 -44.99
N SER A 449 19.17 -9.68 -44.50
CA SER A 449 20.56 -9.41 -44.88
C SER A 449 21.45 -10.59 -44.44
N SER A 450 22.56 -10.83 -45.15
CA SER A 450 23.45 -11.99 -44.89
C SER A 450 23.87 -12.11 -43.41
N ARG A 451 24.10 -10.98 -42.73
CA ARG A 451 24.55 -10.91 -41.33
C ARG A 451 23.51 -11.36 -40.31
N SER A 452 22.21 -11.11 -40.57
CA SER A 452 21.12 -11.53 -39.66
C SER A 452 21.03 -13.06 -39.46
N ARG A 453 21.55 -13.84 -40.42
CA ARG A 453 21.49 -15.30 -40.42
C ARG A 453 22.24 -15.93 -39.26
N LEU A 454 23.31 -15.32 -38.75
CA LEU A 454 24.08 -15.82 -37.60
C LEU A 454 23.27 -15.80 -36.29
N PHE A 455 22.51 -14.72 -36.06
CA PHE A 455 21.62 -14.59 -34.89
C PHE A 455 20.42 -15.55 -34.98
N PHE A 456 19.82 -15.70 -36.16
CA PHE A 456 18.75 -16.66 -36.36
C PHE A 456 19.23 -18.13 -36.35
N LEU A 457 20.49 -18.41 -36.74
CA LEU A 457 21.08 -19.75 -36.56
C LEU A 457 21.21 -20.13 -35.09
N SER A 458 21.69 -19.22 -34.23
CA SER A 458 21.85 -19.52 -32.80
C SER A 458 20.52 -19.63 -32.07
N ILE A 459 19.50 -18.85 -32.46
CA ILE A 459 18.12 -19.03 -31.99
C ILE A 459 17.52 -20.38 -32.48
N ALA A 460 17.75 -20.76 -33.73
CA ALA A 460 17.28 -22.05 -34.26
C ALA A 460 17.97 -23.24 -33.56
N LEU A 461 19.27 -23.14 -33.26
CA LEU A 461 20.00 -24.16 -32.50
C LEU A 461 19.48 -24.28 -31.06
N PHE A 462 19.18 -23.15 -30.41
CA PHE A 462 18.55 -23.09 -29.09
C PHE A 462 17.16 -23.74 -29.08
N ALA A 463 16.33 -23.45 -30.08
CA ALA A 463 15.02 -24.07 -30.24
C ALA A 463 15.10 -25.59 -30.50
N ALA A 464 16.08 -26.05 -31.28
CA ALA A 464 16.34 -27.47 -31.51
C ALA A 464 16.77 -28.20 -30.22
N ILE A 465 17.64 -27.58 -29.40
CA ILE A 465 18.05 -28.12 -28.10
C ILE A 465 16.85 -28.20 -27.13
N LEU A 466 15.96 -27.20 -27.13
CA LEU A 466 14.70 -27.25 -26.36
C LEU A 466 13.79 -28.41 -26.80
N ALA A 467 13.66 -28.67 -28.11
CA ALA A 467 12.88 -29.80 -28.61
C ALA A 467 13.48 -31.17 -28.20
N VAL A 468 14.81 -31.28 -28.17
CA VAL A 468 15.51 -32.49 -27.68
C VAL A 468 15.29 -32.68 -26.18
N LEU A 469 15.31 -31.61 -25.38
CA LEU A 469 15.02 -31.68 -23.94
C LEU A 469 13.54 -32.05 -23.67
N ALA A 470 12.60 -31.49 -24.43
CA ALA A 470 11.18 -31.83 -24.36
C ALA A 470 10.84 -33.29 -24.75
N SER A 471 11.78 -33.99 -25.40
CA SER A 471 11.61 -35.39 -25.81
C SER A 471 11.80 -36.40 -24.67
N PHE A 472 12.37 -36.00 -23.53
CA PHE A 472 12.58 -36.88 -22.37
C PHE A 472 11.31 -37.02 -21.50
N ARG A 473 10.45 -37.99 -21.85
CA ARG A 473 9.26 -38.34 -21.06
C ARG A 473 9.63 -38.90 -19.67
N LEU A 474 9.31 -38.14 -18.62
CA LEU A 474 9.03 -38.68 -17.28
C LEU A 474 7.51 -38.69 -17.08
N GLY A 475 6.94 -39.88 -16.89
CA GLY A 475 5.49 -40.05 -16.81
C GLY A 475 4.99 -40.23 -15.37
N VAL A 476 4.09 -39.34 -14.94
CA VAL A 476 3.18 -39.56 -13.81
C VAL A 476 1.77 -39.25 -14.32
N ARG A 477 0.80 -40.13 -14.03
CA ARG A 477 -0.62 -39.95 -14.39
C ARG A 477 -1.41 -39.49 -13.17
N ALA A 478 -2.30 -38.52 -13.36
CA ALA A 478 -3.44 -38.29 -12.47
C ALA A 478 -4.74 -38.70 -13.20
N PRO A 479 -5.66 -39.43 -12.56
CA PRO A 479 -6.96 -39.76 -13.15
C PRO A 479 -8.00 -38.67 -12.87
N ASN A 480 -8.87 -38.39 -13.84
CA ASN A 480 -10.09 -37.60 -13.59
C ASN A 480 -11.08 -38.44 -12.78
N ILE A 481 -11.56 -37.91 -11.65
CA ILE A 481 -12.72 -38.43 -10.92
C ILE A 481 -13.71 -37.27 -10.77
N LEU A 482 -14.67 -37.20 -11.70
CA LEU A 482 -15.75 -36.22 -11.69
C LEU A 482 -17.02 -36.87 -12.28
N ALA A 483 -17.46 -37.94 -11.61
CA ALA A 483 -18.69 -38.68 -11.90
C ALA A 483 -19.17 -39.34 -10.59
N TYR A 484 -20.50 -39.41 -10.39
CA TYR A 484 -21.17 -39.58 -9.09
C TYR A 484 -20.89 -38.37 -8.16
N ILE A 485 -21.85 -37.80 -7.42
CA ILE A 485 -23.10 -38.33 -6.84
C ILE A 485 -24.30 -37.39 -7.15
N LYS A 486 -25.53 -37.91 -7.18
CA LYS A 486 -26.77 -37.10 -7.20
C LYS A 486 -27.24 -36.73 -5.77
N PRO A 487 -27.75 -35.51 -5.53
CA PRO A 487 -28.29 -35.13 -4.23
C PRO A 487 -29.70 -35.69 -3.98
N SER A 488 -30.09 -35.77 -2.71
CA SER A 488 -31.47 -35.93 -2.26
C SER A 488 -31.79 -34.83 -1.23
N GLN A 489 -33.04 -34.36 -1.18
CA GLN A 489 -33.43 -33.14 -0.45
C GLN A 489 -34.14 -33.45 0.87
N VAL A 490 -33.72 -32.78 1.94
CA VAL A 490 -34.56 -32.37 3.09
C VAL A 490 -34.04 -30.99 3.54
N PRO A 491 -34.89 -29.97 3.78
CA PRO A 491 -34.42 -28.61 3.99
C PRO A 491 -34.04 -28.29 5.44
N PHE A 492 -32.94 -27.55 5.61
CA PHE A 492 -32.72 -26.66 6.76
C PHE A 492 -32.28 -25.29 6.21
N SER A 493 -32.80 -24.21 6.80
CA SER A 493 -32.59 -22.85 6.28
C SER A 493 -31.28 -22.24 6.79
N THR A 494 -30.17 -22.59 6.14
CA THR A 494 -28.90 -21.85 6.27
C THR A 494 -28.79 -20.81 5.16
N SER A 495 -28.54 -19.54 5.53
CA SER A 495 -28.26 -18.46 4.58
C SER A 495 -27.13 -18.86 3.62
N ILE A 496 -27.39 -18.82 2.32
CA ILE A 496 -26.38 -19.11 1.31
C ILE A 496 -25.51 -17.86 1.17
N GLN A 497 -24.21 -17.99 1.51
CA GLN A 497 -23.20 -16.99 1.19
C GLN A 497 -23.04 -16.89 -0.34
N ARG A 498 -23.92 -16.12 -0.98
CA ARG A 498 -23.74 -15.66 -2.36
C ARG A 498 -22.59 -14.64 -2.34
N PRO A 499 -21.52 -14.81 -3.13
CA PRO A 499 -20.46 -13.79 -3.21
C PRO A 499 -21.03 -12.48 -3.80
N LEU A 500 -20.35 -11.37 -3.53
CA LEU A 500 -20.65 -10.07 -4.16
C LEU A 500 -20.70 -10.22 -5.69
N LEU A 501 -21.64 -9.49 -6.31
CA LEU A 501 -21.86 -9.59 -7.75
C LEU A 501 -20.92 -8.65 -8.50
N ASN A 502 -20.11 -9.19 -9.40
CA ASN A 502 -19.54 -8.38 -10.49
C ASN A 502 -20.62 -8.10 -11.55
N SER A 503 -20.43 -7.06 -12.38
CA SER A 503 -21.42 -6.65 -13.38
C SER A 503 -21.76 -7.79 -14.37
N SER A 504 -20.78 -8.57 -14.83
CA SER A 504 -21.03 -9.74 -15.70
C SER A 504 -21.99 -10.79 -15.11
N MET A 505 -22.07 -10.90 -13.78
CA MET A 505 -22.96 -11.81 -13.03
C MET A 505 -24.23 -11.14 -12.49
N ALA A 506 -24.33 -9.81 -12.58
CA ALA A 506 -25.47 -9.04 -12.10
C ALA A 506 -26.71 -9.24 -13.02
N PRO A 507 -27.94 -9.22 -12.48
CA PRO A 507 -29.16 -9.09 -13.28
C PRO A 507 -29.10 -7.86 -14.21
N LYS A 508 -29.64 -7.97 -15.43
CA LYS A 508 -29.53 -6.93 -16.49
C LYS A 508 -29.86 -5.50 -16.05
N GLN A 509 -30.79 -5.32 -15.11
CA GLN A 509 -31.17 -4.01 -14.58
C GLN A 509 -30.04 -3.28 -13.84
N TYR A 510 -29.07 -4.02 -13.28
CA TYR A 510 -27.94 -3.50 -12.51
C TYR A 510 -26.61 -3.48 -13.28
N GLN A 511 -26.61 -3.86 -14.57
CA GLN A 511 -25.38 -4.00 -15.37
C GLN A 511 -24.85 -2.68 -15.97
N LYS A 512 -25.69 -1.65 -16.08
CA LYS A 512 -25.39 -0.43 -16.84
C LYS A 512 -25.85 0.84 -16.12
N PRO A 513 -24.97 1.47 -15.32
CA PRO A 513 -25.25 2.74 -14.67
C PRO A 513 -25.75 3.83 -15.66
N PRO A 514 -26.77 4.63 -15.30
CA PRO A 514 -27.32 5.70 -16.13
C PRO A 514 -26.49 7.00 -16.11
N GLN A 515 -25.39 7.00 -15.34
CA GLN A 515 -24.41 8.07 -15.20
C GLN A 515 -23.02 7.42 -15.19
N LEU A 516 -22.03 8.04 -15.81
CA LEU A 516 -20.63 7.58 -15.75
C LEU A 516 -20.00 7.90 -14.38
N PRO A 517 -18.99 7.12 -13.93
CA PRO A 517 -18.26 7.42 -12.71
C PRO A 517 -17.36 8.66 -12.87
N PRO A 518 -16.91 9.28 -11.75
CA PRO A 518 -15.86 10.28 -11.74
C PRO A 518 -14.60 9.87 -12.52
N ARG A 519 -13.90 10.84 -13.11
CA ARG A 519 -12.59 10.64 -13.77
C ARG A 519 -11.45 11.18 -12.92
N PHE A 520 -10.29 10.52 -12.98
CA PHE A 520 -9.08 10.89 -12.24
C PHE A 520 -7.87 11.11 -13.17
N THR A 521 -8.07 11.88 -14.24
CA THR A 521 -7.07 12.12 -15.31
C THR A 521 -6.43 13.50 -15.30
N ALA A 522 -6.54 14.26 -14.21
CA ALA A 522 -6.06 15.65 -14.17
C ALA A 522 -4.52 15.74 -14.16
N THR A 523 -3.98 16.88 -14.61
CA THR A 523 -2.56 17.21 -14.46
C THR A 523 -2.40 18.42 -13.52
N PRO A 524 -1.19 18.67 -12.97
CA PRO A 524 -0.95 19.86 -12.15
C PRO A 524 -1.32 21.17 -12.85
N GLU A 525 -1.20 21.21 -14.18
CA GLU A 525 -1.61 22.34 -15.02
C GLU A 525 -3.14 22.38 -15.23
N SER A 526 -3.80 21.23 -15.46
CA SER A 526 -5.25 21.20 -15.70
C SER A 526 -6.03 21.62 -14.46
N LEU A 527 -5.68 21.13 -13.25
CA LEU A 527 -6.35 21.48 -12.00
C LEU A 527 -6.42 23.00 -11.80
N ILE A 528 -5.32 23.71 -12.05
CA ILE A 528 -5.22 25.16 -11.89
C ILE A 528 -5.99 25.91 -13.00
N GLU A 529 -6.06 25.37 -14.22
CA GLU A 529 -6.84 25.96 -15.31
C GLU A 529 -8.36 25.74 -15.13
N GLU A 530 -8.74 24.56 -14.65
CA GLU A 530 -10.11 24.14 -14.35
C GLU A 530 -10.67 24.93 -13.15
N THR A 531 -9.88 25.06 -12.07
CA THR A 531 -10.20 25.89 -10.91
C THR A 531 -10.54 27.33 -11.30
N LYS A 532 -9.72 27.95 -12.16
CA LYS A 532 -9.95 29.33 -12.63
C LYS A 532 -11.22 29.44 -13.47
N LYS A 533 -11.50 28.47 -14.34
CA LYS A 533 -12.75 28.42 -15.10
C LYS A 533 -13.98 28.30 -14.19
N LEU A 534 -13.91 27.53 -13.10
CA LEU A 534 -15.01 27.42 -12.12
C LEU A 534 -15.23 28.76 -11.39
N ILE A 535 -14.16 29.35 -10.87
CA ILE A 535 -14.18 30.65 -10.17
C ILE A 535 -14.73 31.76 -11.08
N ASP A 536 -14.23 31.86 -12.32
CA ASP A 536 -14.66 32.88 -13.27
C ASP A 536 -16.12 32.64 -13.72
N ARG A 537 -16.56 31.38 -13.89
CA ARG A 537 -17.96 31.05 -14.17
C ARG A 537 -18.88 31.52 -13.03
N SER A 538 -18.55 31.17 -11.79
CA SER A 538 -19.35 31.54 -10.62
C SER A 538 -19.38 33.05 -10.39
N ARG A 539 -18.25 33.75 -10.58
CA ARG A 539 -18.20 35.23 -10.50
C ARG A 539 -19.10 35.87 -11.55
N ASN A 540 -19.06 35.39 -12.80
CA ASN A 540 -19.93 35.88 -13.88
C ASN A 540 -21.42 35.66 -13.58
N VAL A 541 -21.82 34.55 -12.93
CA VAL A 541 -23.22 34.33 -12.50
C VAL A 541 -23.64 35.38 -11.48
N GLN A 542 -22.82 35.63 -10.46
CA GLN A 542 -23.09 36.61 -9.40
C GLN A 542 -23.14 38.05 -9.95
N ASP A 543 -22.22 38.40 -10.86
CA ASP A 543 -22.19 39.71 -11.54
C ASP A 543 -23.40 39.91 -12.47
N ALA A 544 -23.88 38.86 -13.14
CA ALA A 544 -25.08 38.94 -13.97
C ALA A 544 -26.34 39.21 -13.14
N ILE A 545 -26.52 38.51 -12.01
CA ILE A 545 -27.65 38.71 -11.08
C ILE A 545 -27.71 40.16 -10.58
N VAL A 546 -26.56 40.71 -10.13
CA VAL A 546 -26.45 42.09 -9.64
C VAL A 546 -26.69 43.14 -10.74
N LYS A 547 -26.36 42.82 -11.99
CA LYS A 547 -26.54 43.71 -13.14
C LYS A 547 -27.97 43.71 -13.69
N GLU A 548 -28.67 42.58 -13.63
CA GLU A 548 -29.99 42.41 -14.23
C GLU A 548 -31.16 42.68 -13.26
N PHE A 549 -30.95 42.52 -11.95
CA PHE A 549 -32.01 42.63 -10.94
C PHE A 549 -31.76 43.71 -9.88
N THR A 550 -32.84 44.27 -9.37
CA THR A 550 -32.86 45.26 -8.28
C THR A 550 -33.55 44.66 -7.07
N ARG A 551 -33.47 45.32 -5.89
CA ARG A 551 -34.21 44.88 -4.70
C ARG A 551 -35.72 44.69 -4.97
N ASP A 552 -36.31 45.50 -5.83
CA ASP A 552 -37.73 45.40 -6.19
C ASP A 552 -38.04 44.20 -7.11
N THR A 553 -37.13 43.83 -8.02
CA THR A 553 -37.33 42.73 -8.99
C THR A 553 -36.70 41.39 -8.60
N ALA A 554 -35.82 41.36 -7.60
CA ALA A 554 -35.25 40.14 -7.03
C ALA A 554 -36.31 39.20 -6.45
N ASN A 555 -36.18 37.91 -6.72
CA ASN A 555 -36.99 36.80 -6.20
C ASN A 555 -36.11 35.55 -6.12
N PHE A 556 -36.58 34.49 -5.46
CA PHE A 556 -35.77 33.27 -5.30
C PHE A 556 -35.29 32.70 -6.64
N LYS A 557 -36.17 32.69 -7.65
CA LYS A 557 -35.92 32.10 -8.97
C LYS A 557 -34.88 32.86 -9.81
N ASN A 558 -34.77 34.18 -9.68
CA ASN A 558 -33.79 34.97 -10.45
C ASN A 558 -32.53 35.36 -9.65
N THR A 559 -32.56 35.22 -8.31
CA THR A 559 -31.44 35.65 -7.44
C THR A 559 -30.71 34.46 -6.83
N LEU A 560 -31.39 33.51 -6.17
CA LEU A 560 -30.72 32.41 -5.47
C LEU A 560 -30.62 31.14 -6.32
N LEU A 561 -31.67 30.80 -7.08
CA LEU A 561 -31.70 29.59 -7.89
C LEU A 561 -30.54 29.51 -8.93
N PRO A 562 -30.14 30.60 -9.62
CA PRO A 562 -29.00 30.53 -10.54
C PRO A 562 -27.65 30.30 -9.83
N VAL A 563 -27.49 30.82 -8.60
CA VAL A 563 -26.31 30.54 -7.76
C VAL A 563 -26.32 29.07 -7.33
N ALA A 564 -27.45 28.54 -6.85
CA ALA A 564 -27.56 27.14 -6.46
C ALA A 564 -27.34 26.17 -7.63
N HIS A 565 -27.75 26.55 -8.85
CA HIS A 565 -27.42 25.81 -10.06
C HIS A 565 -25.92 25.86 -10.41
N ASP A 566 -25.22 26.95 -10.06
CA ASP A 566 -23.77 27.05 -10.20
C ASP A 566 -23.03 26.25 -9.12
N ASP A 567 -23.42 26.37 -7.84
CA ASP A 567 -22.96 25.53 -6.70
C ASP A 567 -23.06 24.03 -7.07
N ASN A 568 -24.22 23.59 -7.58
CA ASN A 568 -24.48 22.24 -8.07
C ASN A 568 -23.47 21.79 -9.15
N LYS A 569 -23.08 22.69 -10.06
CA LYS A 569 -22.11 22.44 -11.15
C LYS A 569 -20.65 22.66 -10.72
N MET A 570 -20.40 23.37 -9.63
CA MET A 570 -19.07 23.65 -9.09
C MET A 570 -18.59 22.50 -8.22
N ALA A 571 -19.44 22.03 -7.30
CA ALA A 571 -19.11 20.97 -6.35
C ALA A 571 -18.63 19.66 -7.01
N ILE A 572 -19.25 19.26 -8.14
CA ILE A 572 -18.88 18.07 -8.93
C ILE A 572 -17.38 18.03 -9.28
N GLU A 573 -16.79 19.17 -9.62
CA GLU A 573 -15.40 19.27 -10.06
C GLU A 573 -14.51 19.72 -8.90
N ALA A 574 -14.96 20.69 -8.10
CA ALA A 574 -14.22 21.23 -6.95
C ALA A 574 -13.87 20.16 -5.90
N HIS A 575 -14.78 19.22 -5.63
CA HIS A 575 -14.52 18.12 -4.71
C HIS A 575 -13.40 17.20 -5.23
N ILE A 576 -13.40 16.88 -6.53
CA ILE A 576 -12.34 16.07 -7.15
C ILE A 576 -11.01 16.83 -7.16
N ILE A 577 -11.03 18.13 -7.46
CA ILE A 577 -9.87 19.02 -7.45
C ILE A 577 -9.21 19.05 -6.06
N GLY A 578 -10.00 19.20 -4.98
CA GLY A 578 -9.50 19.18 -3.60
C GLY A 578 -9.10 17.77 -3.11
N PHE A 579 -9.76 16.71 -3.58
CA PHE A 579 -9.47 15.33 -3.18
C PHE A 579 -8.08 14.83 -3.58
N TYR A 580 -7.51 15.33 -4.69
CA TYR A 580 -6.19 14.89 -5.18
C TYR A 580 -5.06 15.00 -4.14
N GLN A 581 -5.05 16.04 -3.30
CA GLN A 581 -4.05 16.20 -2.24
C GLN A 581 -4.12 15.09 -1.17
N ALA A 582 -5.29 14.47 -0.98
CA ALA A 582 -5.52 13.43 0.01
C ALA A 582 -5.14 12.02 -0.48
N VAL A 583 -5.02 11.78 -1.79
CA VAL A 583 -4.84 10.41 -2.34
C VAL A 583 -3.82 10.25 -3.47
N SER A 584 -3.40 11.31 -4.16
CA SER A 584 -2.46 11.21 -5.29
C SER A 584 -1.09 10.74 -4.84
N THR A 585 -0.48 9.83 -5.61
CA THR A 585 0.94 9.45 -5.41
C THR A 585 1.91 10.47 -6.01
N ASP A 586 1.54 11.20 -7.07
CA ASP A 586 2.35 12.31 -7.60
C ASP A 586 2.22 13.53 -6.68
N GLN A 587 3.35 13.91 -6.07
CA GLN A 587 3.46 15.10 -5.23
C GLN A 587 3.03 16.37 -5.96
N LYS A 588 3.40 16.55 -7.24
CA LYS A 588 3.06 17.80 -7.96
C LYS A 588 1.56 17.97 -8.15
N LEU A 589 0.83 16.87 -8.25
CA LEU A 589 -0.63 16.87 -8.37
C LEU A 589 -1.28 17.16 -7.01
N ARG A 590 -0.66 16.73 -5.89
CA ARG A 590 -1.03 17.17 -4.54
C ARG A 590 -0.76 18.67 -4.34
N ASP A 591 0.45 19.13 -4.64
CA ASP A 591 0.86 20.54 -4.51
C ASP A 591 -0.07 21.48 -5.31
N ALA A 592 -0.46 21.06 -6.54
CA ALA A 592 -1.41 21.80 -7.37
C ALA A 592 -2.87 21.70 -6.88
N SER A 593 -3.26 20.58 -6.26
CA SER A 593 -4.57 20.39 -5.63
C SER A 593 -4.73 21.30 -4.40
N THR A 594 -3.72 21.40 -3.53
CA THR A 594 -3.72 22.33 -2.40
C THR A 594 -3.72 23.80 -2.83
N GLU A 595 -2.98 24.18 -3.87
CA GLU A 595 -3.01 25.55 -4.41
C GLU A 595 -4.32 25.86 -5.17
N ALA A 596 -4.98 24.85 -5.74
CA ALA A 596 -6.32 24.97 -6.30
C ALA A 596 -7.39 25.16 -5.22
N GLU A 597 -7.38 24.34 -4.16
CA GLU A 597 -8.28 24.47 -3.00
C GLU A 597 -8.13 25.85 -2.36
N LYS A 598 -6.90 26.34 -2.16
CA LYS A 598 -6.64 27.71 -1.70
C LYS A 598 -7.26 28.79 -2.60
N GLN A 599 -7.26 28.62 -3.93
CA GLN A 599 -7.93 29.55 -4.85
C GLN A 599 -9.46 29.47 -4.76
N LEU A 600 -10.02 28.28 -4.47
CA LEU A 600 -11.45 28.08 -4.21
C LEU A 600 -11.86 28.72 -2.87
N ASP A 601 -11.04 28.60 -1.83
CA ASP A 601 -11.22 29.27 -0.52
C ASP A 601 -11.15 30.80 -0.63
N ASP A 602 -10.12 31.33 -1.31
CA ASP A 602 -9.99 32.77 -1.58
C ASP A 602 -11.23 33.30 -2.31
N PHE A 603 -11.78 32.55 -3.28
CA PHE A 603 -13.03 32.90 -3.98
C PHE A 603 -14.28 32.73 -3.10
N SER A 604 -14.34 31.72 -2.22
CA SER A 604 -15.43 31.56 -1.25
C SER A 604 -15.48 32.76 -0.28
N ILE A 605 -14.32 33.28 0.12
CA ILE A 605 -14.18 34.51 0.91
C ILE A 605 -14.52 35.77 0.08
N GLU A 606 -14.23 35.79 -1.22
CA GLU A 606 -14.68 36.86 -2.13
C GLU A 606 -16.21 36.90 -2.23
N SER A 607 -16.83 35.77 -2.54
CA SER A 607 -18.27 35.61 -2.80
C SER A 607 -19.12 35.81 -1.55
N SER A 608 -18.74 35.22 -0.41
CA SER A 608 -19.45 35.41 0.87
C SER A 608 -19.38 36.83 1.44
N MET A 609 -18.58 37.72 0.83
CA MET A 609 -18.46 39.14 1.17
C MET A 609 -19.11 40.08 0.13
N ARG A 610 -19.87 39.56 -0.84
CA ARG A 610 -20.57 40.34 -1.88
C ARG A 610 -21.77 41.10 -1.32
N GLU A 611 -21.56 42.36 -0.95
CA GLU A 611 -22.58 43.28 -0.42
C GLU A 611 -23.75 43.54 -1.38
N ASP A 612 -23.45 43.55 -2.68
CA ASP A 612 -24.39 43.71 -3.78
C ASP A 612 -25.31 42.49 -3.95
N VAL A 613 -24.73 41.28 -3.96
CA VAL A 613 -25.50 40.02 -3.97
C VAL A 613 -26.34 39.88 -2.71
N PHE A 614 -25.75 40.13 -1.52
CA PHE A 614 -26.45 40.10 -0.24
C PHE A 614 -27.64 41.07 -0.20
N SER A 615 -27.51 42.28 -0.78
CA SER A 615 -28.61 43.24 -0.85
C SER A 615 -29.82 42.71 -1.64
N LEU A 616 -29.60 41.85 -2.63
CA LEU A 616 -30.69 41.18 -3.35
C LEU A 616 -31.26 40.01 -2.53
N VAL A 617 -30.42 39.16 -1.94
CA VAL A 617 -30.86 38.04 -1.07
C VAL A 617 -31.71 38.52 0.12
N ASP A 618 -31.31 39.64 0.74
CA ASP A 618 -32.06 40.33 1.78
C ASP A 618 -33.43 40.84 1.30
N ALA A 619 -33.51 41.35 0.07
CA ALA A 619 -34.79 41.75 -0.51
C ALA A 619 -35.69 40.55 -0.86
N VAL A 620 -35.14 39.38 -1.22
CA VAL A 620 -35.92 38.15 -1.41
C VAL A 620 -36.49 37.65 -0.09
N LEU A 621 -35.68 37.57 0.98
CA LEU A 621 -36.15 37.14 2.30
C LEU A 621 -37.26 38.07 2.84
N GLN A 622 -37.15 39.37 2.61
CA GLN A 622 -38.16 40.36 3.01
C GLN A 622 -39.51 40.19 2.30
N LYS A 623 -39.54 39.62 1.09
CA LYS A 623 -40.77 39.37 0.31
C LYS A 623 -41.58 38.17 0.78
N LYS A 624 -40.96 37.23 1.52
CA LYS A 624 -41.62 36.04 2.08
C LYS A 624 -42.37 35.22 1.01
N GLU A 625 -41.66 34.92 -0.07
CA GLU A 625 -42.16 34.07 -1.15
C GLU A 625 -42.54 32.68 -0.64
N THR A 626 -43.57 32.07 -1.21
CA THR A 626 -43.95 30.68 -0.88
C THR A 626 -43.07 29.72 -1.66
N LEU A 627 -42.03 29.21 -1.00
CA LEU A 627 -41.08 28.24 -1.54
C LEU A 627 -41.37 26.82 -1.02
N ASP A 628 -40.73 25.81 -1.61
CA ASP A 628 -40.65 24.48 -0.98
C ASP A 628 -39.71 24.53 0.26
N PRO A 629 -39.77 23.52 1.16
CA PRO A 629 -39.01 23.56 2.41
C PRO A 629 -37.48 23.61 2.23
N GLU A 630 -36.92 23.02 1.17
CA GLU A 630 -35.47 23.02 0.97
C GLU A 630 -35.01 24.36 0.38
N SER A 631 -35.76 24.92 -0.59
CA SER A 631 -35.55 26.27 -1.10
C SER A 631 -35.68 27.35 -0.02
N GLN A 632 -36.67 27.24 0.87
CA GLN A 632 -36.84 28.14 2.01
C GLN A 632 -35.65 28.06 2.98
N ARG A 633 -35.23 26.82 3.33
CA ARG A 633 -34.04 26.57 4.16
C ARG A 633 -32.76 27.12 3.52
N MET A 634 -32.67 27.08 2.20
CA MET A 634 -31.55 27.65 1.44
C MET A 634 -31.50 29.17 1.60
N LEU A 635 -32.60 29.86 1.33
CA LEU A 635 -32.74 31.31 1.48
C LEU A 635 -32.40 31.80 2.90
N GLU A 636 -32.89 31.08 3.91
CA GLU A 636 -32.62 31.39 5.32
C GLU A 636 -31.15 31.14 5.71
N LYS A 637 -30.55 30.01 5.31
CA LYS A 637 -29.14 29.72 5.58
C LYS A 637 -28.19 30.67 4.84
N ASP A 638 -28.48 31.06 3.60
CA ASP A 638 -27.64 32.00 2.83
C ASP A 638 -27.69 33.43 3.42
N HIS A 639 -28.88 33.96 3.70
CA HIS A 639 -29.00 35.27 4.37
C HIS A 639 -28.27 35.28 5.71
N LYS A 640 -28.47 34.24 6.53
CA LYS A 640 -27.78 34.05 7.81
C LYS A 640 -26.26 33.92 7.63
N SER A 641 -25.78 33.28 6.56
CA SER A 641 -24.35 33.17 6.23
C SER A 641 -23.73 34.54 5.93
N TYR A 642 -24.38 35.38 5.12
CA TYR A 642 -23.92 36.75 4.84
C TYR A 642 -23.86 37.62 6.11
N ILE A 643 -24.86 37.51 6.99
CA ILE A 643 -24.84 38.18 8.31
C ILE A 643 -23.66 37.68 9.16
N ARG A 644 -23.42 36.36 9.21
CA ARG A 644 -22.32 35.72 9.97
C ARG A 644 -20.93 35.97 9.39
N ASN A 645 -20.84 36.37 8.12
CA ASN A 645 -19.63 36.91 7.48
C ASN A 645 -19.51 38.44 7.59
N GLY A 646 -20.35 39.09 8.41
CA GLY A 646 -20.18 40.50 8.78
C GLY A 646 -20.77 41.50 7.81
N LEU A 647 -21.57 41.09 6.82
CA LEU A 647 -22.29 42.04 5.97
C LEU A 647 -23.42 42.76 6.73
N GLY A 648 -23.88 42.19 7.84
CA GLY A 648 -24.75 42.85 8.83
C GLY A 648 -24.05 43.95 9.65
N LEU A 649 -22.71 44.04 9.63
CA LEU A 649 -21.99 45.17 10.23
C LEU A 649 -22.10 46.40 9.31
N PRO A 650 -22.19 47.64 9.84
CA PRO A 650 -22.10 48.84 9.02
C PRO A 650 -20.77 48.93 8.25
N ALA A 651 -20.83 49.49 7.04
CA ALA A 651 -19.63 49.77 6.24
C ALA A 651 -18.69 50.74 6.97
N GLY A 652 -17.40 50.42 7.01
CA GLY A 652 -16.38 51.20 7.70
C GLY A 652 -15.39 50.33 8.47
N GLU A 653 -14.68 50.93 9.43
CA GLU A 653 -13.55 50.33 10.15
C GLU A 653 -13.88 48.97 10.81
N LYS A 654 -15.06 48.84 11.44
CA LYS A 654 -15.48 47.57 12.06
C LYS A 654 -15.59 46.42 11.06
N ARG A 655 -16.18 46.64 9.87
CA ARG A 655 -16.28 45.62 8.82
C ARG A 655 -14.91 45.34 8.19
N ALA A 656 -14.05 46.36 8.06
CA ALA A 656 -12.68 46.19 7.58
C ALA A 656 -11.83 45.33 8.55
N ARG A 657 -11.88 45.60 9.86
CA ARG A 657 -11.24 44.81 10.91
C ARG A 657 -11.78 43.38 10.95
N PHE A 658 -13.10 43.18 10.85
CA PHE A 658 -13.68 41.84 10.76
C PHE A 658 -13.14 41.05 9.55
N LYS A 659 -12.96 41.70 8.39
CA LYS A 659 -12.37 41.07 7.20
C LYS A 659 -10.88 40.73 7.38
N GLU A 660 -10.12 41.61 8.04
CA GLU A 660 -8.73 41.34 8.42
C GLU A 660 -8.63 40.11 9.34
N ILE A 661 -9.47 40.03 10.37
CA ILE A 661 -9.55 38.89 11.30
C ILE A 661 -9.90 37.60 10.56
N LYS A 662 -10.94 37.60 9.71
CA LYS A 662 -11.33 36.44 8.90
C LYS A 662 -10.17 35.92 8.03
N LYS A 663 -9.42 36.82 7.38
CA LYS A 663 -8.22 36.44 6.61
C LYS A 663 -7.14 35.84 7.52
N ARG A 664 -6.84 36.49 8.65
CA ARG A 664 -5.79 36.04 9.58
C ARG A 664 -6.10 34.68 10.20
N LEU A 665 -7.35 34.40 10.54
CA LEU A 665 -7.82 33.09 10.99
C LEU A 665 -7.61 31.99 9.92
N SER A 666 -7.81 32.32 8.64
CA SER A 666 -7.55 31.40 7.52
C SER A 666 -6.05 31.10 7.38
N GLU A 667 -5.19 32.13 7.45
CA GLU A 667 -3.72 31.97 7.45
C GLU A 667 -3.25 31.10 8.61
N ILE A 668 -3.76 31.34 9.82
CA ILE A 668 -3.45 30.54 11.01
C ILE A 668 -3.87 29.08 10.81
N SER A 669 -5.06 28.83 10.26
CA SER A 669 -5.56 27.47 10.01
C SER A 669 -4.62 26.66 9.11
N ILE A 670 -4.24 27.26 7.97
CA ILE A 670 -3.33 26.65 7.00
C ILE A 670 -1.97 26.33 7.64
N VAL A 671 -1.37 27.28 8.38
CA VAL A 671 -0.06 27.05 9.02
C VAL A 671 -0.15 26.02 10.15
N PHE A 672 -1.17 26.10 11.00
CA PHE A 672 -1.36 25.19 12.13
C PHE A 672 -1.50 23.75 11.68
N GLN A 673 -2.37 23.49 10.69
CA GLN A 673 -2.59 22.14 10.16
C GLN A 673 -1.40 21.66 9.33
N LYS A 674 -0.70 22.55 8.63
CA LYS A 674 0.57 22.23 7.96
C LYS A 674 1.60 21.70 8.97
N ASN A 675 1.79 22.38 10.10
CA ASN A 675 2.74 21.96 11.12
C ASN A 675 2.41 20.57 11.70
N LEU A 676 1.12 20.24 11.89
CA LEU A 676 0.68 18.89 12.30
C LEU A 676 0.98 17.83 11.23
N ASN A 677 0.80 18.17 9.95
CA ASN A 677 1.00 17.24 8.83
C ASN A 677 2.50 17.00 8.55
N GLU A 678 3.32 18.05 8.60
CA GLU A 678 4.77 18.01 8.32
C GLU A 678 5.64 17.64 9.53
N GLU A 679 5.04 17.44 10.71
CA GLU A 679 5.71 16.92 11.93
C GLU A 679 6.49 15.63 11.63
N GLN A 680 7.78 15.56 12.00
CA GLN A 680 8.66 14.38 11.84
C GLN A 680 9.48 14.11 13.12
N GLY A 681 8.92 14.44 14.27
CA GLY A 681 9.55 14.30 15.58
C GLY A 681 9.58 12.84 16.07
N GLY A 682 10.36 12.64 17.13
CA GLY A 682 10.59 11.34 17.73
C GLY A 682 11.62 11.40 18.85
N LEU A 683 11.99 10.22 19.37
CA LEU A 683 12.97 10.06 20.44
C LEU A 683 13.91 8.87 20.12
N TRP A 684 15.14 8.95 20.65
CA TRP A 684 16.13 7.87 20.53
C TRP A 684 16.15 6.99 21.78
N PHE A 685 15.74 5.72 21.62
CA PHE A 685 15.76 4.71 22.67
C PHE A 685 16.69 3.54 22.31
N THR A 686 17.31 2.90 23.29
CA THR A 686 17.92 1.57 23.09
C THR A 686 16.81 0.50 22.99
N PRO A 687 17.08 -0.68 22.41
CA PRO A 687 16.12 -1.79 22.41
C PRO A 687 15.67 -2.21 23.82
N GLU A 688 16.53 -2.07 24.82
CA GLU A 688 16.24 -2.36 26.23
C GLU A 688 15.30 -1.31 26.84
N GLU A 689 15.44 -0.03 26.49
CA GLU A 689 14.50 1.03 26.90
C GLU A 689 13.09 0.81 26.33
N LEU A 690 12.96 0.08 25.21
CA LEU A 690 11.69 -0.30 24.57
C LEU A 690 11.14 -1.68 24.97
N ALA A 691 11.76 -2.37 25.95
CA ALA A 691 11.42 -3.75 26.30
C ALA A 691 9.91 -3.99 26.52
N GLY A 692 9.40 -5.07 25.93
CA GLY A 692 7.97 -5.42 25.87
C GLY A 692 7.26 -4.97 24.59
N THR A 693 7.77 -3.95 23.89
CA THR A 693 7.28 -3.55 22.56
C THR A 693 7.48 -4.68 21.54
N PRO A 694 6.53 -4.94 20.62
CA PRO A 694 6.67 -5.97 19.59
C PRO A 694 7.96 -5.86 18.75
N GLU A 695 8.62 -7.00 18.53
CA GLU A 695 9.94 -7.07 17.87
C GLU A 695 9.87 -6.69 16.37
N ASP A 696 8.74 -6.92 15.72
CA ASP A 696 8.48 -6.49 14.34
C ASP A 696 8.48 -4.96 14.22
N LEU A 697 7.86 -4.24 15.17
CA LEU A 697 7.99 -2.78 15.26
C LEU A 697 9.44 -2.39 15.55
N VAL A 698 10.04 -2.86 16.66
CA VAL A 698 11.38 -2.41 17.11
C VAL A 698 12.47 -2.68 16.05
N SER A 699 12.36 -3.77 15.29
CA SER A 699 13.29 -4.10 14.20
C SER A 699 13.07 -3.28 12.92
N SER A 700 11.88 -2.70 12.73
CA SER A 700 11.56 -1.81 11.61
C SER A 700 12.00 -0.34 11.82
N LEU A 701 12.14 0.09 13.08
CA LEU A 701 12.56 1.45 13.44
C LEU A 701 13.96 1.80 12.88
N LYS A 702 14.13 3.06 12.49
CA LYS A 702 15.41 3.58 11.98
C LYS A 702 16.48 3.47 13.06
N LYS A 703 17.59 2.77 12.76
CA LYS A 703 18.76 2.65 13.65
C LYS A 703 19.58 3.92 13.68
N GLY A 704 20.22 4.18 14.82
CA GLY A 704 21.07 5.34 15.05
C GLY A 704 22.52 5.10 14.66
N GLU A 705 23.20 6.20 14.37
CA GLU A 705 24.60 6.27 13.95
C GLU A 705 25.30 7.34 14.81
N GLY A 706 26.62 7.24 15.01
CA GLY A 706 27.39 8.22 15.78
C GLY A 706 26.93 8.31 17.24
N GLU A 707 26.50 9.51 17.68
CA GLU A 707 25.99 9.75 19.05
C GLU A 707 24.70 8.98 19.40
N HIS A 708 24.11 8.28 18.43
CA HIS A 708 22.96 7.40 18.62
C HIS A 708 23.24 5.95 18.23
N GLU A 709 24.52 5.56 18.09
CA GLU A 709 24.89 4.15 17.85
C GLU A 709 24.32 3.24 18.95
N GLY A 710 23.69 2.13 18.53
CA GLY A 710 22.97 1.22 19.43
C GLY A 710 21.53 1.62 19.78
N LYS A 711 21.06 2.82 19.39
CA LYS A 711 19.67 3.27 19.56
C LYS A 711 18.82 3.11 18.29
N VAL A 712 17.50 3.21 18.45
CA VAL A 712 16.48 3.28 17.40
C VAL A 712 15.62 4.54 17.57
N TRP A 713 15.16 5.11 16.46
CA TRP A 713 14.31 6.29 16.42
C TRP A 713 12.85 5.88 16.42
N LEU A 714 12.15 6.24 17.50
CA LEU A 714 10.70 6.09 17.63
C LEU A 714 10.02 7.39 17.19
N THR A 715 9.16 7.35 16.17
CA THR A 715 8.44 8.57 15.74
C THR A 715 7.21 8.85 16.60
N PHE A 716 6.67 10.06 16.53
CA PHE A 716 5.35 10.38 17.12
C PHE A 716 4.15 10.03 16.22
N LYS A 717 4.34 9.17 15.20
CA LYS A 717 3.26 8.66 14.35
C LYS A 717 2.58 7.46 15.00
N TYR A 718 1.28 7.31 14.78
CA TYR A 718 0.44 6.34 15.50
C TYR A 718 0.90 4.86 15.44
N PRO A 719 1.46 4.34 14.32
CA PRO A 719 2.02 2.99 14.26
C PRO A 719 3.19 2.73 15.22
N ASP A 720 3.97 3.77 15.56
CA ASP A 720 5.11 3.69 16.47
C ASP A 720 4.66 4.02 17.92
N LEU A 721 3.96 5.15 18.05
CA LEU A 721 3.56 5.78 19.30
C LEU A 721 2.64 4.89 20.14
N PHE A 722 1.59 4.33 19.55
CA PHE A 722 0.58 3.60 20.32
C PHE A 722 1.06 2.22 20.79
N PRO A 723 1.82 1.43 20.01
CA PRO A 723 2.41 0.20 20.54
C PRO A 723 3.39 0.47 21.69
N VAL A 724 4.26 1.48 21.63
CA VAL A 724 5.16 1.77 22.77
C VAL A 724 4.36 2.19 24.02
N LEU A 725 3.34 3.04 23.88
CA LEU A 725 2.47 3.40 25.00
C LEU A 725 1.60 2.25 25.53
N LYS A 726 1.30 1.23 24.72
CA LYS A 726 0.56 0.02 25.13
C LYS A 726 1.46 -1.08 25.73
N TYR A 727 2.68 -1.27 25.21
CA TYR A 727 3.48 -2.48 25.45
C TYR A 727 4.85 -2.26 26.13
N ALA A 728 5.44 -1.05 26.09
CA ALA A 728 6.74 -0.84 26.73
C ALA A 728 6.62 -0.93 28.26
N THR A 729 7.36 -1.85 28.88
CA THR A 729 7.24 -2.17 30.32
C THR A 729 7.85 -1.10 31.23
N ASN A 730 8.83 -0.35 30.72
CA ASN A 730 9.46 0.77 31.41
C ASN A 730 8.51 1.99 31.45
N ALA A 731 8.13 2.40 32.67
CA ALA A 731 7.25 3.54 32.87
C ALA A 731 7.89 4.88 32.49
N GLU A 732 9.22 5.02 32.63
CA GLU A 732 9.93 6.24 32.25
C GLU A 732 9.96 6.40 30.71
N THR A 733 10.12 5.31 29.95
CA THR A 733 9.97 5.33 28.49
C THR A 733 8.58 5.83 28.09
N ARG A 734 7.51 5.26 28.69
CA ARG A 734 6.13 5.71 28.39
C ARG A 734 5.92 7.18 28.75
N LYS A 735 6.45 7.64 29.89
CA LYS A 735 6.41 9.03 30.36
C LYS A 735 7.10 9.99 29.38
N GLN A 736 8.32 9.68 28.94
CA GLN A 736 9.07 10.50 28.00
C GLN A 736 8.37 10.59 26.64
N VAL A 737 7.93 9.45 26.10
CA VAL A 737 7.16 9.39 24.84
C VAL A 737 5.86 10.19 24.94
N PHE A 738 5.14 10.08 26.05
CA PHE A 738 3.90 10.81 26.29
C PHE A 738 4.13 12.33 26.34
N ILE A 739 5.04 12.81 27.20
CA ILE A 739 5.31 14.24 27.36
C ILE A 739 5.86 14.86 26.07
N ALA A 740 6.74 14.15 25.35
CA ALA A 740 7.29 14.64 24.08
C ALA A 740 6.22 14.71 22.97
N ASN A 741 5.33 13.71 22.88
CA ASN A 741 4.21 13.77 21.94
C ASN A 741 3.23 14.92 22.25
N GLU A 742 2.98 15.24 23.52
CA GLU A 742 2.16 16.40 23.94
C GLU A 742 2.88 17.76 23.75
N ASN A 743 4.12 17.76 23.23
CA ASN A 743 4.93 18.96 22.93
C ASN A 743 5.48 19.01 21.49
N LYS A 744 5.06 18.10 20.60
CA LYS A 744 5.71 17.88 19.30
C LYS A 744 5.47 18.97 18.24
N CYS A 745 4.56 19.91 18.51
CA CYS A 745 4.23 21.04 17.63
C CYS A 745 4.11 22.34 18.47
N ASN A 746 5.08 22.65 19.32
CA ASN A 746 4.99 23.83 20.20
C ASN A 746 4.96 25.18 19.45
N GLU A 747 5.36 25.21 18.18
CA GLU A 747 5.14 26.34 17.25
C GLU A 747 3.64 26.66 17.02
N ASN A 748 2.74 25.70 17.27
CA ASN A 748 1.30 25.90 17.18
C ASN A 748 0.70 26.58 18.44
N VAL A 749 1.43 26.68 19.56
CA VAL A 749 0.96 27.35 20.79
C VAL A 749 0.63 28.84 20.56
N PRO A 750 1.53 29.68 20.01
CA PRO A 750 1.20 31.08 19.74
C PRO A 750 0.10 31.23 18.68
N LEU A 751 0.08 30.35 17.67
CA LEU A 751 -0.97 30.35 16.62
C LEU A 751 -2.35 30.05 17.21
N PHE A 752 -2.47 29.08 18.11
CA PHE A 752 -3.72 28.76 18.79
C PHE A 752 -4.21 29.94 19.65
N ARG A 753 -3.30 30.56 20.41
CA ARG A 753 -3.61 31.74 21.23
C ARG A 753 -4.10 32.91 20.38
N GLU A 754 -3.43 33.19 19.25
CA GLU A 754 -3.86 34.23 18.31
C GLU A 754 -5.25 33.92 17.75
N ALA A 755 -5.52 32.69 17.32
CA ALA A 755 -6.81 32.28 16.79
C ALA A 755 -7.96 32.42 17.80
N VAL A 756 -7.75 32.03 19.06
CA VAL A 756 -8.77 32.14 20.12
C VAL A 756 -9.13 33.60 20.41
N LEU A 757 -8.13 34.50 20.48
CA LEU A 757 -8.37 35.95 20.68
C LEU A 757 -9.15 36.53 19.49
N LEU A 758 -8.67 36.31 18.26
CA LEU A 758 -9.29 36.79 17.03
C LEU A 758 -10.74 36.30 16.87
N ARG A 759 -11.02 35.05 17.25
CA ARG A 759 -12.38 34.47 17.26
C ARG A 759 -13.33 35.20 18.19
N ASP A 760 -12.91 35.47 19.43
CA ASP A 760 -13.72 36.21 20.40
C ASP A 760 -13.95 37.67 19.96
N GLU A 761 -12.92 38.34 19.42
CA GLU A 761 -13.02 39.69 18.87
C GLU A 761 -14.06 39.76 17.73
N ALA A 762 -14.00 38.83 16.78
CA ALA A 762 -14.92 38.73 15.66
C ALA A 762 -16.36 38.42 16.10
N ALA A 763 -16.56 37.48 17.02
CA ALA A 763 -17.88 37.12 17.52
C ALA A 763 -18.56 38.28 18.26
N ARG A 764 -17.80 39.05 19.07
CA ARG A 764 -18.31 40.24 19.77
C ARG A 764 -18.62 41.39 18.82
N MET A 765 -17.87 41.56 17.71
CA MET A 765 -18.25 42.53 16.67
C MET A 765 -19.61 42.23 16.06
N LEU A 766 -19.91 40.96 15.80
CA LEU A 766 -21.20 40.49 15.29
C LEU A 766 -22.33 40.52 16.34
N GLY A 767 -22.05 40.94 17.57
CA GLY A 767 -23.05 41.06 18.65
C GLY A 767 -23.26 39.80 19.50
N TYR A 768 -22.47 38.74 19.30
CA TYR A 768 -22.54 37.52 20.12
C TYR A 768 -21.75 37.71 21.42
N LYS A 769 -22.14 36.97 22.47
CA LYS A 769 -21.46 37.05 23.79
C LYS A 769 -20.04 36.48 23.78
N SER A 770 -19.77 35.55 22.87
CA SER A 770 -18.52 34.79 22.78
C SER A 770 -18.48 34.05 21.44
N HIS A 771 -17.33 33.46 21.10
CA HIS A 771 -17.21 32.61 19.91
C HIS A 771 -18.06 31.35 19.99
N ALA A 772 -18.20 30.74 21.17
CA ALA A 772 -19.08 29.59 21.37
C ALA A 772 -20.55 29.92 21.11
N ALA A 773 -21.03 31.09 21.57
CA ALA A 773 -22.37 31.56 21.26
C ALA A 773 -22.59 31.76 19.75
N PHE A 774 -21.57 32.21 19.01
CA PHE A 774 -21.60 32.30 17.56
C PHE A 774 -21.62 30.92 16.87
N LYS A 775 -20.81 29.96 17.31
CA LYS A 775 -20.67 28.63 16.68
C LYS A 775 -21.81 27.65 16.96
N ILE A 776 -22.59 27.85 18.02
CA ILE A 776 -23.64 26.90 18.49
C ILE A 776 -25.05 27.30 18.05
N GLU A 777 -25.27 28.56 17.65
CA GLU A 777 -26.57 29.08 17.20
C GLU A 777 -27.11 28.40 15.91
N ASP A 778 -26.25 27.76 15.13
CA ASP A 778 -26.55 26.98 13.91
C ASP A 778 -26.29 25.46 14.08
N LYS A 779 -26.40 24.96 15.31
CA LYS A 779 -26.24 23.54 15.71
C LYS A 779 -27.57 22.95 16.23
N MET A 780 -27.64 21.66 16.57
CA MET A 780 -28.80 21.10 17.28
C MET A 780 -28.95 21.67 18.69
N ALA A 781 -27.83 21.90 19.39
CA ALA A 781 -27.84 22.39 20.77
C ALA A 781 -28.38 23.82 20.95
N LYS A 782 -28.34 24.66 19.90
CA LYS A 782 -28.79 26.08 19.80
C LYS A 782 -28.17 27.09 20.78
N THR A 783 -27.76 26.71 21.99
CA THR A 783 -27.20 27.60 23.01
C THR A 783 -26.00 26.98 23.72
N THR A 784 -25.07 27.82 24.20
CA THR A 784 -23.94 27.37 25.03
C THR A 784 -24.40 26.75 26.35
N LYS A 785 -25.51 27.25 26.93
CA LYS A 785 -26.11 26.67 28.13
C LYS A 785 -26.49 25.20 27.92
N THR A 786 -27.12 24.87 26.79
CA THR A 786 -27.47 23.48 26.44
C THR A 786 -26.24 22.57 26.47
N VAL A 787 -25.12 23.04 25.91
CA VAL A 787 -23.86 22.30 25.88
C VAL A 787 -23.24 22.18 27.27
N ASN A 788 -23.18 23.27 28.03
CA ASN A 788 -22.57 23.29 29.36
C ASN A 788 -23.38 22.49 30.39
N ASP A 789 -24.72 22.50 30.30
CA ASP A 789 -25.60 21.62 31.08
C ASP A 789 -25.31 20.15 30.77
N PHE A 790 -25.24 19.80 29.48
CA PHE A 790 -24.99 18.44 28.99
C PHE A 790 -23.61 17.90 29.44
N LEU A 791 -22.54 18.67 29.21
CA LEU A 791 -21.19 18.32 29.65
C LEU A 791 -21.09 18.28 31.19
N GLY A 792 -21.87 19.10 31.91
CA GLY A 792 -21.94 19.10 33.37
C GLY A 792 -22.62 17.85 33.96
N ASP A 793 -23.74 17.42 33.39
CA ASP A 793 -24.44 16.18 33.80
C ASP A 793 -23.57 14.95 33.49
N LEU A 794 -22.97 14.89 32.29
CA LEU A 794 -21.96 13.90 31.92
C LEU A 794 -20.82 13.84 32.95
N ARG A 795 -20.21 14.98 33.31
CA ARG A 795 -19.12 15.03 34.31
C ARG A 795 -19.56 14.42 35.64
N THR A 796 -20.75 14.79 36.09
CA THR A 796 -21.30 14.38 37.39
C THR A 796 -21.56 12.87 37.41
N ARG A 797 -22.12 12.31 36.33
CA ARG A 797 -22.48 10.90 36.20
C ARG A 797 -21.29 9.97 35.93
N LEU A 798 -20.32 10.42 35.13
CA LEU A 798 -19.13 9.64 34.78
C LEU A 798 -18.07 9.60 35.90
N ALA A 799 -17.95 10.66 36.71
CA ALA A 799 -16.88 10.80 37.70
C ALA A 799 -16.78 9.66 38.75
N PRO A 800 -17.87 9.05 39.25
CA PRO A 800 -17.81 7.88 40.12
C PRO A 800 -17.30 6.61 39.41
N GLY A 801 -17.69 6.42 38.14
CA GLY A 801 -17.19 5.34 37.29
C GLY A 801 -15.67 5.45 37.09
N GLY A 802 -15.20 6.62 36.64
CA GLY A 802 -13.76 6.87 36.44
C GLY A 802 -12.92 6.66 37.70
N LYS A 803 -13.42 7.00 38.89
CA LYS A 803 -12.73 6.68 40.17
C LYS A 803 -12.61 5.17 40.41
N THR A 804 -13.64 4.42 40.08
CA THR A 804 -13.69 2.96 40.25
C THR A 804 -12.73 2.27 39.28
N GLU A 805 -12.70 2.72 38.03
CA GLU A 805 -11.76 2.27 37.00
C GLU A 805 -10.31 2.60 37.37
N ILE A 806 -10.00 3.84 37.79
CA ILE A 806 -8.66 4.22 38.28
C ILE A 806 -8.24 3.34 39.46
N ALA A 807 -9.11 3.10 40.44
CA ALA A 807 -8.78 2.26 41.59
C ALA A 807 -8.45 0.82 41.17
N LYS A 808 -9.23 0.26 40.24
CA LYS A 808 -9.00 -1.08 39.66
C LYS A 808 -7.69 -1.17 38.88
N LEU A 809 -7.42 -0.18 38.02
CA LEU A 809 -6.20 -0.10 37.21
C LEU A 809 -4.95 0.18 38.06
N LEU A 810 -5.08 0.93 39.16
CA LEU A 810 -4.02 1.15 40.14
C LEU A 810 -3.70 -0.12 40.93
N GLU A 811 -4.69 -0.94 41.28
CA GLU A 811 -4.43 -2.24 41.92
C GLU A 811 -3.73 -3.20 40.96
N LEU A 812 -4.15 -3.25 39.68
CA LEU A 812 -3.45 -3.98 38.63
C LEU A 812 -2.00 -3.49 38.45
N LYS A 813 -1.76 -2.17 38.54
CA LYS A 813 -0.41 -1.59 38.53
C LYS A 813 0.44 -2.06 39.72
N LYS A 814 -0.10 -2.08 40.95
CA LYS A 814 0.63 -2.58 42.12
C LYS A 814 1.02 -4.05 41.94
N GLN A 815 0.08 -4.90 41.53
CA GLN A 815 0.34 -6.32 41.31
C GLN A 815 1.41 -6.51 40.22
N ASP A 816 1.30 -5.82 39.09
CA ASP A 816 2.26 -5.95 37.99
C ASP A 816 3.67 -5.44 38.32
N LEU A 817 3.79 -4.40 39.16
CA LEU A 817 5.08 -3.93 39.67
C LEU A 817 5.68 -4.92 40.68
N GLN A 818 4.85 -5.52 41.55
CA GLN A 818 5.28 -6.59 42.47
C GLN A 818 5.71 -7.86 41.72
N ASP A 819 4.93 -8.30 40.73
CA ASP A 819 5.23 -9.43 39.84
C ASP A 819 6.60 -9.25 39.14
N ARG A 820 6.95 -8.00 38.80
CA ARG A 820 8.21 -7.62 38.14
C ARG A 820 9.33 -7.22 39.12
N GLY A 821 9.09 -7.23 40.43
CA GLY A 821 10.08 -6.87 41.45
C GLY A 821 10.49 -5.39 41.45
N VAL A 822 9.64 -4.49 40.95
CA VAL A 822 9.91 -3.05 40.87
C VAL A 822 9.42 -2.35 42.15
N THR A 823 10.33 -1.67 42.84
CA THR A 823 10.06 -0.98 44.12
C THR A 823 10.60 0.47 44.07
N ASP A 824 10.03 1.29 43.19
CA ASP A 824 10.44 2.68 42.94
C ASP A 824 9.49 3.73 43.57
N GLY A 825 8.42 3.29 44.26
CA GLY A 825 7.40 4.16 44.86
C GLY A 825 6.29 4.57 43.88
N SER A 826 6.40 4.21 42.60
CA SER A 826 5.42 4.56 41.56
C SER A 826 4.11 3.79 41.70
N GLU A 827 4.08 2.70 42.47
CA GLU A 827 2.89 1.88 42.76
C GLU A 827 1.80 2.61 43.57
N SER A 828 2.12 3.78 44.12
CA SER A 828 1.22 4.64 44.90
C SER A 828 0.29 5.53 44.05
N LYS A 829 0.60 5.73 42.75
CA LYS A 829 -0.08 6.67 41.85
C LYS A 829 -0.37 6.07 40.48
N TYR A 830 -1.37 6.62 39.77
CA TYR A 830 -1.74 6.18 38.43
C TYR A 830 -1.71 7.35 37.45
N PHE A 831 -0.78 7.30 36.48
CA PHE A 831 -0.46 8.45 35.64
C PHE A 831 -1.05 8.36 34.22
N LEU A 832 -1.13 9.50 33.53
CA LEU A 832 -1.58 9.59 32.14
C LEU A 832 -0.84 8.64 31.16
N TRP A 833 0.46 8.39 31.38
CA TRP A 833 1.29 7.46 30.59
C TRP A 833 1.21 5.99 31.04
N ASP A 834 0.53 5.71 32.16
CA ASP A 834 0.25 4.34 32.61
C ASP A 834 -1.03 3.79 31.96
N HIS A 835 -1.97 4.67 31.60
CA HIS A 835 -3.33 4.29 31.18
C HIS A 835 -3.36 3.24 30.07
N ARG A 836 -2.73 3.52 28.92
CA ARG A 836 -2.73 2.59 27.75
C ARG A 836 -2.03 1.25 28.02
N PHE A 837 -1.14 1.16 29.01
CA PHE A 837 -0.42 -0.06 29.34
C PHE A 837 -1.24 -0.99 30.24
N TYR A 838 -1.86 -0.44 31.30
CA TYR A 838 -2.68 -1.25 32.21
C TYR A 838 -4.10 -1.49 31.69
N ASP A 839 -4.63 -0.62 30.82
CA ASP A 839 -5.84 -0.89 30.02
C ASP A 839 -5.69 -2.20 29.22
N ARG A 840 -4.61 -2.32 28.45
CA ARG A 840 -4.26 -3.56 27.74
C ARG A 840 -4.11 -4.75 28.71
N LEU A 841 -3.34 -4.60 29.79
CA LEU A 841 -3.13 -5.71 30.74
C LEU A 841 -4.42 -6.14 31.45
N LEU A 842 -5.40 -5.26 31.62
CA LEU A 842 -6.71 -5.60 32.20
C LEU A 842 -7.49 -6.49 31.23
N LEU A 843 -7.54 -6.12 29.95
CA LEU A 843 -8.19 -6.89 28.88
C LEU A 843 -7.52 -8.27 28.68
N GLU A 844 -6.19 -8.33 28.76
CA GLU A 844 -5.42 -9.58 28.69
C GLU A 844 -5.62 -10.46 29.93
N LYS A 845 -5.40 -9.95 31.15
CA LYS A 845 -5.41 -10.77 32.38
C LYS A 845 -6.82 -11.15 32.85
N GLU A 846 -7.84 -10.31 32.64
CA GLU A 846 -9.19 -10.54 33.21
C GLU A 846 -10.23 -11.01 32.18
N TYR A 847 -10.08 -10.67 30.90
CA TYR A 847 -11.02 -11.04 29.84
C TYR A 847 -10.45 -12.06 28.84
N SER A 848 -9.17 -12.44 28.98
CA SER A 848 -8.46 -13.41 28.14
C SER A 848 -8.49 -13.07 26.64
N LEU A 849 -8.52 -11.78 26.29
CA LEU A 849 -8.63 -11.33 24.91
C LEU A 849 -7.27 -11.01 24.28
N ASP A 850 -6.77 -11.93 23.46
CA ASP A 850 -5.71 -11.62 22.50
C ASP A 850 -6.32 -10.99 21.23
N GLN A 851 -6.10 -9.68 21.06
CA GLN A 851 -6.58 -8.92 19.90
C GLN A 851 -5.93 -9.35 18.57
N GLN A 852 -4.73 -9.96 18.58
CA GLN A 852 -4.14 -10.55 17.39
C GLN A 852 -4.88 -11.84 16.99
N LYS A 853 -5.28 -12.66 17.97
CA LYS A 853 -6.12 -13.86 17.74
C LYS A 853 -7.54 -13.51 17.28
N ILE A 854 -8.13 -12.44 17.82
CA ILE A 854 -9.41 -11.91 17.34
C ILE A 854 -9.28 -11.47 15.87
N ALA A 855 -8.20 -10.78 15.51
CA ALA A 855 -7.96 -10.33 14.14
C ALA A 855 -7.83 -11.47 13.12
N GLU A 856 -7.43 -12.68 13.53
CA GLU A 856 -7.42 -13.88 12.66
C GLU A 856 -8.81 -14.23 12.09
N TYR A 857 -9.89 -13.71 12.70
CA TYR A 857 -11.29 -13.85 12.29
C TYR A 857 -11.86 -12.68 11.47
N PHE A 858 -11.11 -11.58 11.22
CA PHE A 858 -11.59 -10.45 10.43
C PHE A 858 -10.67 -10.08 9.24
N PRO A 859 -10.50 -10.96 8.24
CA PRO A 859 -9.86 -10.61 6.99
C PRO A 859 -10.66 -9.54 6.25
N LEU A 860 -10.00 -8.46 5.84
CA LEU A 860 -10.61 -7.25 5.30
C LEU A 860 -11.66 -7.52 4.20
N SER A 861 -11.37 -8.39 3.23
CA SER A 861 -12.27 -8.69 2.10
C SER A 861 -13.60 -9.32 2.55
N THR A 862 -13.54 -10.32 3.44
CA THR A 862 -14.73 -10.97 4.01
C THR A 862 -15.47 -10.07 4.99
N THR A 863 -14.76 -9.20 5.70
CA THR A 863 -15.38 -8.19 6.57
C THR A 863 -16.21 -7.21 5.74
N ILE A 864 -15.65 -6.66 4.65
CA ILE A 864 -16.37 -5.77 3.72
C ILE A 864 -17.59 -6.48 3.12
N GLU A 865 -17.43 -7.71 2.65
CA GLU A 865 -18.55 -8.49 2.10
C GLU A 865 -19.70 -8.67 3.10
N GLY A 866 -19.39 -8.96 4.38
CA GLY A 866 -20.39 -9.04 5.43
C GLY A 866 -21.05 -7.68 5.74
N MET A 867 -20.27 -6.60 5.75
CA MET A 867 -20.77 -5.24 6.00
C MET A 867 -21.69 -4.73 4.89
N LEU A 868 -21.31 -4.90 3.63
CA LEU A 868 -22.16 -4.53 2.49
C LEU A 868 -23.48 -5.29 2.53
N LYS A 869 -23.46 -6.60 2.84
CA LYS A 869 -24.67 -7.43 2.98
C LYS A 869 -25.60 -6.98 4.10
N ILE A 870 -25.09 -6.40 5.18
CA ILE A 870 -25.94 -5.77 6.20
C ILE A 870 -26.72 -4.62 5.56
N PHE A 871 -26.05 -3.73 4.81
CA PHE A 871 -26.69 -2.62 4.11
C PHE A 871 -27.63 -3.05 2.97
N GLU A 872 -27.34 -4.16 2.27
CA GLU A 872 -28.26 -4.73 1.26
C GLU A 872 -29.62 -5.07 1.90
N GLU A 873 -29.61 -5.80 3.03
CA GLU A 873 -30.81 -6.19 3.77
C GLU A 873 -31.51 -4.98 4.42
N ILE A 874 -30.80 -4.22 5.25
CA ILE A 874 -31.43 -3.20 6.11
C ILE A 874 -31.82 -1.93 5.35
N PHE A 875 -31.10 -1.55 4.29
CA PHE A 875 -31.36 -0.32 3.53
C PHE A 875 -31.92 -0.55 2.12
N GLY A 876 -32.11 -1.81 1.69
CA GLY A 876 -32.65 -2.13 0.37
C GLY A 876 -31.70 -1.74 -0.74
N LEU A 877 -30.43 -2.13 -0.60
CA LEU A 877 -29.36 -1.81 -1.54
C LEU A 877 -28.85 -3.07 -2.27
N VAL A 878 -28.12 -2.87 -3.36
CA VAL A 878 -27.40 -3.91 -4.09
C VAL A 878 -26.03 -3.34 -4.51
N PHE A 879 -24.94 -4.01 -4.13
CA PHE A 879 -23.57 -3.58 -4.45
C PHE A 879 -22.99 -4.42 -5.60
N ILE A 880 -22.72 -3.77 -6.74
CA ILE A 880 -22.13 -4.42 -7.91
C ILE A 880 -20.68 -3.95 -8.09
N GLU A 881 -19.71 -4.83 -7.87
CA GLU A 881 -18.27 -4.54 -8.02
C GLU A 881 -17.88 -4.39 -9.50
N ILE A 882 -17.09 -3.36 -9.82
CA ILE A 882 -16.68 -3.01 -11.19
C ILE A 882 -15.19 -3.33 -11.36
N VAL A 883 -14.91 -4.49 -11.95
CA VAL A 883 -13.56 -5.06 -12.06
C VAL A 883 -13.17 -5.44 -13.49
N GLY A 884 -11.87 -5.45 -13.78
CA GLY A 884 -11.33 -5.91 -15.05
C GLY A 884 -11.97 -5.23 -16.26
N LYS A 885 -12.46 -6.04 -17.21
CA LYS A 885 -13.09 -5.53 -18.44
C LYS A 885 -14.36 -4.72 -18.16
N ASP A 886 -15.14 -5.03 -17.13
CA ASP A 886 -16.35 -4.27 -16.79
C ASP A 886 -15.99 -2.83 -16.36
N ARG A 887 -14.79 -2.63 -15.81
CA ARG A 887 -14.21 -1.30 -15.50
C ARG A 887 -13.70 -0.57 -16.74
N ASP A 888 -13.09 -1.29 -17.68
CA ASP A 888 -12.65 -0.72 -18.96
C ASP A 888 -13.82 -0.33 -19.87
N ASP A 889 -14.87 -1.15 -19.94
CA ASP A 889 -16.09 -0.91 -20.72
C ASP A 889 -16.95 0.25 -20.15
N LEU A 890 -16.85 0.53 -18.84
CA LEU A 890 -17.54 1.65 -18.18
C LEU A 890 -16.76 2.97 -18.29
N ALA A 891 -15.43 2.92 -18.41
CA ALA A 891 -14.61 4.12 -18.52
C ALA A 891 -14.72 4.74 -19.92
N ASP A 892 -15.08 6.02 -19.98
CA ASP A 892 -15.17 6.75 -21.24
C ASP A 892 -13.77 6.90 -21.88
N GLY A 893 -13.63 6.41 -23.11
CA GLY A 893 -12.35 6.17 -23.77
C GLY A 893 -11.79 4.74 -23.67
N GLY A 894 -12.45 3.83 -22.92
CA GLY A 894 -12.11 2.40 -22.84
C GLY A 894 -10.92 2.06 -21.94
N LYS A 895 -10.68 2.87 -20.88
CA LYS A 895 -9.47 2.78 -20.04
C LYS A 895 -9.83 2.86 -18.55
N GLY A 896 -10.04 1.71 -17.92
CA GLY A 896 -10.52 1.59 -16.54
C GLY A 896 -9.58 2.12 -15.46
N SER A 897 -8.33 2.48 -15.80
CA SER A 897 -7.44 3.24 -14.90
C SER A 897 -7.88 4.69 -14.71
N ASP A 898 -8.75 5.22 -15.56
CA ASP A 898 -9.00 6.67 -15.64
C ASP A 898 -10.22 7.10 -14.82
N ILE A 899 -10.84 6.12 -14.14
CA ILE A 899 -11.98 6.26 -13.23
C ILE A 899 -11.63 5.84 -11.78
N VAL A 900 -10.33 5.64 -11.49
CA VAL A 900 -9.74 5.41 -10.15
C VAL A 900 -8.40 6.14 -10.05
N TRP A 901 -7.98 6.56 -8.86
CA TRP A 901 -6.71 7.29 -8.63
C TRP A 901 -5.52 6.39 -8.23
N HIS A 902 -5.77 5.13 -7.85
CA HIS A 902 -4.73 4.17 -7.49
C HIS A 902 -5.18 2.74 -7.83
N GLU A 903 -4.23 1.81 -8.06
CA GLU A 903 -4.55 0.45 -8.52
C GLU A 903 -5.25 -0.42 -7.45
N ASP A 904 -5.03 -0.13 -6.17
CA ASP A 904 -5.69 -0.78 -5.03
C ASP A 904 -7.18 -0.39 -4.86
N VAL A 905 -7.66 0.65 -5.56
CA VAL A 905 -8.98 1.24 -5.30
C VAL A 905 -10.08 0.35 -5.87
N GLN A 906 -10.96 -0.13 -4.98
CA GLN A 906 -12.18 -0.84 -5.36
C GLN A 906 -13.27 0.18 -5.70
N ILE A 907 -14.13 -0.15 -6.65
CA ILE A 907 -15.26 0.68 -7.10
C ILE A 907 -16.50 -0.20 -7.26
N PHE A 908 -17.61 0.24 -6.66
CA PHE A 908 -18.91 -0.41 -6.73
C PHE A 908 -19.93 0.56 -7.34
N SER A 909 -20.76 0.06 -8.26
CA SER A 909 -22.05 0.71 -8.56
C SER A 909 -23.08 0.25 -7.55
N VAL A 910 -23.74 1.21 -6.90
CA VAL A 910 -24.73 0.97 -5.85
C VAL A 910 -26.12 1.21 -6.44
N TRP A 911 -27.03 0.30 -6.15
CA TRP A 911 -28.39 0.30 -6.67
C TRP A 911 -29.40 0.11 -5.54
N ASP A 912 -30.62 0.57 -5.78
CA ASP A 912 -31.80 0.25 -4.99
C ASP A 912 -32.20 -1.21 -5.30
N ASP A 913 -32.74 -1.94 -4.32
CA ASP A 913 -33.18 -3.33 -4.52
C ASP A 913 -34.50 -3.42 -5.31
N ALA A 914 -35.01 -4.65 -5.51
CA ALA A 914 -36.26 -4.85 -6.25
C ALA A 914 -37.52 -4.33 -5.51
N GLY A 915 -37.45 -4.09 -4.20
CA GLY A 915 -38.49 -3.45 -3.40
C GLY A 915 -38.44 -1.92 -3.51
N GLU A 916 -37.24 -1.35 -3.49
CA GLU A 916 -36.96 0.08 -3.72
C GLU A 916 -37.05 0.49 -5.22
N GLY A 917 -37.43 -0.43 -6.11
CA GLY A 917 -37.71 -0.16 -7.52
C GLY A 917 -36.52 -0.26 -8.48
N ALA A 918 -35.40 -0.85 -8.07
CA ALA A 918 -34.22 -1.13 -8.88
C ALA A 918 -33.54 0.11 -9.51
N GLY A 919 -33.69 1.28 -8.89
CA GLY A 919 -33.03 2.52 -9.29
C GLY A 919 -31.49 2.48 -9.11
N PHE A 920 -30.77 3.36 -9.81
CA PHE A 920 -29.36 3.60 -9.51
C PHE A 920 -29.25 4.52 -8.29
N VAL A 921 -28.31 4.25 -7.38
CA VAL A 921 -28.11 5.04 -6.16
C VAL A 921 -26.88 5.94 -6.32
N GLY A 922 -25.73 5.39 -6.69
CA GLY A 922 -24.47 6.13 -6.85
C GLY A 922 -23.24 5.21 -6.97
N TYR A 923 -22.05 5.79 -6.76
CA TYR A 923 -20.78 5.05 -6.74
C TYR A 923 -20.10 5.07 -5.37
N LEU A 924 -19.70 3.89 -4.89
CA LEU A 924 -18.88 3.72 -3.69
C LEU A 924 -17.46 3.34 -4.10
N TYR A 925 -16.48 4.08 -3.60
CA TYR A 925 -15.06 3.79 -3.75
C TYR A 925 -14.45 3.38 -2.42
N LEU A 926 -13.57 2.37 -2.41
CA LEU A 926 -12.83 1.96 -1.22
C LEU A 926 -11.32 2.03 -1.48
N ASP A 927 -10.62 2.92 -0.79
CA ASP A 927 -9.16 3.07 -0.79
C ASP A 927 -8.61 2.79 0.62
N LEU A 928 -8.26 1.52 0.87
CA LEU A 928 -8.20 0.98 2.23
C LEU A 928 -6.80 0.79 2.81
N PHE A 929 -5.74 1.05 2.02
CA PHE A 929 -4.35 0.75 2.38
C PHE A 929 -3.46 2.00 2.43
N PRO A 930 -2.44 2.06 3.31
CA PRO A 930 -1.50 3.17 3.37
C PRO A 930 -0.52 3.18 2.20
N ARG A 931 -0.10 4.39 1.81
CA ARG A 931 0.97 4.67 0.83
C ARG A 931 1.46 6.12 0.98
N ASP A 932 2.66 6.40 0.48
CA ASP A 932 3.26 7.74 0.52
C ASP A 932 2.35 8.82 -0.08
N GLY A 933 2.13 9.90 0.67
CA GLY A 933 1.30 11.03 0.24
C GLY A 933 -0.21 10.83 0.36
N LYS A 934 -0.69 9.70 0.90
CA LYS A 934 -2.10 9.50 1.25
C LYS A 934 -2.44 10.11 2.61
N TYR A 935 -3.66 10.58 2.77
CA TYR A 935 -4.27 10.99 4.03
C TYR A 935 -4.19 9.86 5.08
N GLY A 936 -3.64 10.16 6.26
CA GLY A 936 -3.20 9.17 7.24
C GLY A 936 -4.24 8.71 8.28
N HIS A 937 -5.44 9.27 8.28
CA HIS A 937 -6.54 8.83 9.17
C HIS A 937 -7.56 7.98 8.40
N ALA A 938 -8.63 7.55 9.07
CA ALA A 938 -9.85 7.13 8.40
C ALA A 938 -10.70 8.37 8.08
N ALA A 939 -11.39 8.37 6.94
CA ALA A 939 -12.41 9.35 6.56
C ALA A 939 -13.21 8.89 5.34
N ASN A 940 -14.47 9.33 5.23
CA ASN A 940 -15.26 9.31 4.00
C ASN A 940 -15.21 10.68 3.28
N PHE A 941 -15.03 10.67 1.95
CA PHE A 941 -14.96 11.86 1.10
C PHE A 941 -16.07 11.87 0.04
N ASN A 942 -16.92 12.90 0.05
CA ASN A 942 -17.92 13.12 -1.00
C ASN A 942 -17.24 13.57 -2.31
N LEU A 943 -17.04 12.66 -3.26
CA LEU A 943 -16.38 12.95 -4.54
C LEU A 943 -17.27 13.79 -5.48
N GLN A 944 -18.56 13.49 -5.52
CA GLN A 944 -19.58 14.21 -6.27
C GLN A 944 -20.90 14.16 -5.50
N PRO A 945 -21.56 15.30 -5.24
CA PRO A 945 -22.85 15.32 -4.55
C PRO A 945 -24.00 14.99 -5.50
N GLY A 946 -25.02 14.30 -4.97
CA GLY A 946 -26.30 14.08 -5.66
C GLY A 946 -27.26 15.26 -5.47
N TYR A 947 -27.94 15.68 -6.54
CA TYR A 947 -28.87 16.81 -6.53
C TYR A 947 -29.86 16.71 -7.71
N ILE A 948 -30.82 17.64 -7.82
CA ILE A 948 -31.75 17.72 -8.96
C ILE A 948 -31.25 18.78 -9.97
N ASP A 949 -31.03 18.37 -11.22
CA ASP A 949 -30.56 19.27 -12.28
C ASP A 949 -31.66 20.18 -12.85
N GLU A 950 -31.24 21.12 -13.71
CA GLU A 950 -32.09 22.17 -14.30
C GLU A 950 -33.25 21.63 -15.16
N ASN A 951 -33.22 20.33 -15.51
CA ASN A 951 -34.27 19.63 -16.26
C ASN A 951 -35.15 18.76 -15.35
N GLY A 952 -34.95 18.82 -14.03
CA GLY A 952 -35.65 17.99 -13.04
C GLY A 952 -35.08 16.57 -12.89
N LYS A 953 -33.89 16.27 -13.44
CA LYS A 953 -33.30 14.93 -13.36
C LYS A 953 -32.31 14.82 -12.19
N ARG A 954 -32.37 13.72 -11.43
CA ARG A 954 -31.36 13.43 -10.38
C ARG A 954 -29.98 13.19 -11.01
N ARG A 955 -28.99 13.92 -10.53
CA ARG A 955 -27.56 13.62 -10.61
C ARG A 955 -27.21 12.71 -9.43
N TYR A 956 -26.46 11.65 -9.69
CA TYR A 956 -26.17 10.61 -8.70
C TYR A 956 -24.80 10.85 -8.03
N PRO A 957 -24.69 10.62 -6.71
CA PRO A 957 -23.45 10.84 -5.99
C PRO A 957 -22.35 9.83 -6.31
N ALA A 958 -21.12 10.23 -5.97
CA ALA A 958 -19.98 9.34 -5.79
C ALA A 958 -19.28 9.69 -4.47
N THR A 959 -18.88 8.69 -3.70
CA THR A 959 -18.24 8.89 -2.39
C THR A 959 -17.11 7.87 -2.18
N ALA A 960 -16.12 8.22 -1.36
CA ALA A 960 -14.87 7.48 -1.23
C ALA A 960 -14.44 7.26 0.22
N LEU A 961 -14.36 5.99 0.61
CA LEU A 961 -13.74 5.55 1.86
C LEU A 961 -12.23 5.62 1.73
N VAL A 962 -11.57 6.30 2.66
CA VAL A 962 -10.12 6.43 2.74
C VAL A 962 -9.68 5.90 4.11
N CYS A 963 -9.12 4.69 4.12
CA CYS A 963 -8.62 4.01 5.34
C CYS A 963 -7.16 3.57 5.18
N ASN A 964 -6.51 3.16 6.27
CA ASN A 964 -5.07 2.86 6.30
C ASN A 964 -4.75 1.51 6.97
N PHE A 965 -5.50 0.46 6.63
CA PHE A 965 -5.29 -0.89 7.17
C PHE A 965 -4.05 -1.58 6.58
N SER A 966 -3.45 -2.51 7.32
CA SER A 966 -2.25 -3.24 6.89
C SER A 966 -2.49 -4.02 5.60
N LYS A 967 -1.62 -3.86 4.58
CA LYS A 967 -1.69 -4.63 3.33
C LYS A 967 -1.48 -6.13 3.58
N ALA A 968 -2.09 -6.94 2.72
CA ALA A 968 -1.89 -8.38 2.70
C ALA A 968 -0.43 -8.76 2.36
N THR A 969 0.04 -9.85 2.96
CA THR A 969 1.32 -10.49 2.66
C THR A 969 1.09 -11.87 2.00
N PRO A 970 2.13 -12.49 1.39
CA PRO A 970 2.01 -13.83 0.81
C PRO A 970 1.65 -14.96 1.80
N LYS A 971 1.69 -14.72 3.12
CA LYS A 971 1.38 -15.71 4.17
C LYS A 971 0.23 -15.33 5.11
N LYS A 972 -0.16 -14.06 5.16
CA LYS A 972 -1.21 -13.53 6.04
C LYS A 972 -1.95 -12.40 5.30
N PRO A 973 -3.28 -12.48 5.12
CA PRO A 973 -4.03 -11.43 4.45
C PRO A 973 -4.08 -10.14 5.29
N SER A 974 -4.71 -9.10 4.75
CA SER A 974 -5.07 -7.93 5.57
C SER A 974 -6.06 -8.38 6.64
N LEU A 975 -5.67 -8.30 7.90
CA LEU A 975 -6.50 -8.63 9.06
C LEU A 975 -6.79 -7.36 9.85
N LEU A 976 -8.03 -7.22 10.30
CA LEU A 976 -8.49 -6.10 11.13
C LEU A 976 -8.59 -6.53 12.59
N LYS A 977 -8.05 -5.73 13.50
CA LYS A 977 -8.42 -5.77 14.92
C LYS A 977 -9.87 -5.28 15.07
N HIS A 978 -10.51 -5.56 16.21
CA HIS A 978 -11.92 -5.20 16.40
C HIS A 978 -12.18 -3.68 16.33
N ASP A 979 -11.24 -2.85 16.80
CA ASP A 979 -11.28 -1.38 16.64
C ASP A 979 -11.16 -0.94 15.17
N GLU A 980 -10.39 -1.66 14.36
CA GLU A 980 -10.32 -1.43 12.90
C GLU A 980 -11.60 -1.88 12.17
N VAL A 981 -12.29 -2.92 12.66
CA VAL A 981 -13.62 -3.35 12.17
C VAL A 981 -14.69 -2.31 12.49
N VAL A 982 -14.73 -1.79 13.73
CA VAL A 982 -15.64 -0.69 14.13
C VAL A 982 -15.40 0.55 13.28
N THR A 983 -14.12 0.94 13.09
CA THR A 983 -13.73 2.09 12.26
C THR A 983 -14.20 1.93 10.81
N LEU A 984 -14.02 0.76 10.20
CA LEU A 984 -14.49 0.49 8.83
C LEU A 984 -16.01 0.65 8.71
N PHE A 985 -16.78 0.23 9.71
CA PHE A 985 -18.24 0.34 9.68
C PHE A 985 -18.75 1.77 9.96
N HIS A 986 -18.06 2.52 10.84
CA HIS A 986 -18.31 3.94 11.07
C HIS A 986 -18.20 4.74 9.76
N GLU A 987 -17.06 4.62 9.06
CA GLU A 987 -16.84 5.33 7.79
C GLU A 987 -17.83 4.89 6.70
N LEU A 988 -18.15 3.59 6.63
CA LEU A 988 -19.17 3.10 5.70
C LEU A 988 -20.53 3.72 6.01
N GLY A 989 -20.84 4.03 7.27
CA GLY A 989 -22.03 4.81 7.64
C GLY A 989 -22.09 6.19 6.97
N HIS A 990 -20.98 6.92 6.96
CA HIS A 990 -20.86 8.20 6.24
C HIS A 990 -21.01 8.02 4.72
N GLY A 991 -20.36 7.00 4.15
CA GLY A 991 -20.48 6.68 2.72
C GLY A 991 -21.91 6.29 2.31
N ILE A 992 -22.63 5.54 3.14
CA ILE A 992 -24.04 5.20 2.91
C ILE A 992 -24.94 6.44 3.01
N HIS A 993 -24.70 7.33 3.99
CA HIS A 993 -25.44 8.59 4.16
C HIS A 993 -25.33 9.49 2.91
N ASP A 994 -24.12 9.63 2.36
CA ASP A 994 -23.86 10.28 1.07
C ASP A 994 -24.64 9.60 -0.07
N LEU A 995 -24.50 8.28 -0.26
CA LEU A 995 -25.10 7.54 -1.37
C LEU A 995 -26.62 7.68 -1.45
N VAL A 996 -27.31 7.50 -0.32
CA VAL A 996 -28.79 7.48 -0.30
C VAL A 996 -29.41 8.88 -0.30
N SER A 997 -28.66 9.93 0.03
CA SER A 997 -29.18 11.31 0.13
C SER A 997 -29.90 11.82 -1.14
N ARG A 998 -31.15 12.29 -0.98
CA ARG A 998 -32.06 12.74 -2.05
C ARG A 998 -32.48 14.22 -1.83
N THR A 999 -31.54 15.15 -2.00
CA THR A 999 -31.77 16.61 -1.91
C THR A 999 -31.98 17.27 -3.27
N ILE A 1000 -32.56 18.47 -3.28
CA ILE A 1000 -32.67 19.33 -4.47
C ILE A 1000 -31.30 19.97 -4.78
N TYR A 1001 -30.57 20.40 -3.74
CA TYR A 1001 -29.30 21.12 -3.84
C TYR A 1001 -28.11 20.33 -3.29
N SER A 1002 -26.94 20.51 -3.92
CA SER A 1002 -25.67 19.88 -3.53
C SER A 1002 -25.24 20.27 -2.11
N ARG A 1003 -25.46 21.53 -1.72
CA ARG A 1003 -25.07 22.11 -0.42
C ARG A 1003 -25.76 21.50 0.81
N PHE A 1004 -26.77 20.66 0.59
CA PHE A 1004 -27.45 19.87 1.64
C PHE A 1004 -27.28 18.36 1.44
N HIS A 1005 -26.62 17.92 0.38
CA HIS A 1005 -26.47 16.52 0.06
C HIS A 1005 -25.54 15.79 1.04
N GLY A 1006 -25.90 14.56 1.41
CA GLY A 1006 -25.03 13.66 2.15
C GLY A 1006 -24.77 14.15 3.57
N THR A 1007 -23.53 13.96 4.00
CA THR A 1007 -23.00 14.35 5.31
C THR A 1007 -23.01 15.87 5.60
N ASN A 1008 -23.53 16.74 4.71
CA ASN A 1008 -23.70 18.20 4.90
C ASN A 1008 -24.81 18.59 5.90
N THR A 1009 -24.76 18.00 7.09
CA THR A 1009 -25.63 18.27 8.25
C THR A 1009 -24.92 19.14 9.30
N VAL A 1010 -25.61 19.53 10.37
CA VAL A 1010 -24.98 20.20 11.51
C VAL A 1010 -23.93 19.31 12.22
N ARG A 1011 -22.82 19.92 12.66
CA ARG A 1011 -21.64 19.21 13.21
C ARG A 1011 -21.87 18.47 14.54
N ASP A 1012 -22.96 18.75 15.24
CA ASP A 1012 -23.41 18.01 16.43
C ASP A 1012 -24.49 16.95 16.11
N PHE A 1013 -24.72 16.67 14.82
CA PHE A 1013 -25.51 15.56 14.31
C PHE A 1013 -24.70 14.59 13.42
N VAL A 1014 -23.72 15.11 12.66
CA VAL A 1014 -23.11 14.38 11.53
C VAL A 1014 -22.54 13.00 11.88
N GLU A 1015 -22.05 12.80 13.11
CA GLU A 1015 -21.50 11.51 13.57
C GLU A 1015 -22.58 10.55 14.11
N ALA A 1016 -23.81 11.01 14.33
CA ALA A 1016 -24.86 10.16 14.90
C ALA A 1016 -25.25 9.00 13.97
N PRO A 1017 -25.32 9.18 12.63
CA PRO A 1017 -25.53 8.07 11.71
C PRO A 1017 -24.43 7.01 11.71
N SER A 1018 -23.15 7.41 11.74
CA SER A 1018 -22.01 6.49 11.72
C SER A 1018 -21.86 5.76 13.06
N GLN A 1019 -21.93 6.49 14.18
CA GLN A 1019 -21.89 5.91 15.53
C GLN A 1019 -23.08 4.98 15.83
N MET A 1020 -24.24 5.18 15.20
CA MET A 1020 -25.38 4.26 15.38
C MET A 1020 -25.03 2.88 14.83
N LEU A 1021 -24.41 2.87 13.63
CA LEU A 1021 -24.05 1.66 12.91
C LEU A 1021 -22.93 0.87 13.60
N GLU A 1022 -21.99 1.52 14.30
CA GLU A 1022 -20.95 0.84 15.10
C GLU A 1022 -21.50 -0.26 16.02
N ASN A 1023 -22.75 -0.13 16.49
CA ASN A 1023 -23.39 -1.14 17.34
C ASN A 1023 -23.59 -2.52 16.69
N TRP A 1024 -23.59 -2.64 15.35
CA TRP A 1024 -23.57 -3.94 14.69
C TRP A 1024 -22.26 -4.69 14.96
N CYS A 1025 -21.12 -3.99 15.01
CA CYS A 1025 -19.83 -4.57 15.40
C CYS A 1025 -19.78 -5.03 16.87
N TRP A 1026 -20.75 -4.60 17.70
CA TRP A 1026 -20.92 -4.99 19.10
C TRP A 1026 -22.10 -5.94 19.35
N THR A 1027 -22.84 -6.34 18.31
CA THR A 1027 -24.04 -7.17 18.46
C THR A 1027 -23.70 -8.64 18.24
N PRO A 1028 -24.02 -9.58 19.17
CA PRO A 1028 -23.48 -10.95 19.15
C PRO A 1028 -23.68 -11.73 17.85
N SER A 1029 -24.86 -11.62 17.24
CA SER A 1029 -25.18 -12.28 15.97
C SER A 1029 -24.39 -11.68 14.79
N GLN A 1030 -24.23 -10.36 14.78
CA GLN A 1030 -23.63 -9.62 13.67
C GLN A 1030 -22.11 -9.67 13.71
N LEU A 1031 -21.50 -9.47 14.88
CA LEU A 1031 -20.08 -9.67 15.12
C LEU A 1031 -19.63 -11.10 14.69
N ARG A 1032 -20.46 -12.11 14.97
CA ARG A 1032 -20.21 -13.49 14.51
C ARG A 1032 -20.47 -13.67 13.00
N ALA A 1033 -21.48 -13.03 12.42
CA ALA A 1033 -21.74 -13.07 10.98
C ALA A 1033 -20.65 -12.41 10.13
N LEU A 1034 -20.04 -11.33 10.64
CA LEU A 1034 -18.87 -10.65 10.05
C LEU A 1034 -17.57 -11.47 10.16
N SER A 1035 -17.52 -12.49 11.01
CA SER A 1035 -16.31 -13.27 11.26
C SER A 1035 -16.08 -14.37 10.20
N HIS A 1036 -14.83 -14.48 9.72
CA HIS A 1036 -14.37 -15.56 8.85
C HIS A 1036 -12.87 -15.82 9.08
N HIS A 1037 -12.50 -16.94 9.72
CA HIS A 1037 -11.10 -17.22 10.03
C HIS A 1037 -10.23 -17.42 8.78
N TYR A 1038 -9.11 -16.70 8.71
CA TYR A 1038 -8.33 -16.54 7.47
C TYR A 1038 -7.79 -17.84 6.86
N SER A 1039 -7.56 -18.88 7.66
CA SER A 1039 -7.12 -20.21 7.20
C SER A 1039 -8.15 -20.98 6.37
N HIS A 1040 -9.37 -20.46 6.21
CA HIS A 1040 -10.40 -21.01 5.31
C HIS A 1040 -10.48 -20.31 3.95
N LEU A 1041 -9.79 -19.17 3.78
CA LEU A 1041 -9.83 -18.39 2.53
C LEU A 1041 -9.04 -19.06 1.38
N SER A 1042 -7.90 -19.69 1.68
CA SER A 1042 -7.11 -20.41 0.66
C SER A 1042 -6.21 -21.51 1.25
N PRO A 1043 -5.74 -22.48 0.44
CA PRO A 1043 -4.78 -23.49 0.87
C PRO A 1043 -3.42 -22.92 1.32
N GLU A 1044 -3.01 -21.78 0.75
CA GLU A 1044 -1.77 -21.09 1.10
C GLU A 1044 -1.87 -20.45 2.49
N TYR A 1045 -3.02 -19.84 2.82
CA TYR A 1045 -3.28 -19.30 4.15
C TYR A 1045 -3.53 -20.39 5.20
N GLU A 1046 -4.09 -21.55 4.82
CA GLU A 1046 -4.06 -22.76 5.66
C GLU A 1046 -2.62 -23.18 5.96
N ALA A 1047 -1.78 -23.35 4.93
CA ALA A 1047 -0.40 -23.81 5.13
C ALA A 1047 0.41 -22.83 5.99
N ALA A 1048 0.24 -21.52 5.78
CA ALA A 1048 0.88 -20.49 6.58
C ALA A 1048 0.42 -20.48 8.04
N TYR A 1049 -0.88 -20.66 8.31
CA TYR A 1049 -1.42 -20.78 9.68
C TYR A 1049 -0.80 -21.97 10.42
N LYS A 1050 -0.72 -23.13 9.76
CA LYS A 1050 -0.12 -24.35 10.31
C LYS A 1050 1.38 -24.19 10.58
N GLU A 1051 2.08 -23.46 9.71
CA GLU A 1051 3.50 -23.11 9.88
C GLU A 1051 3.73 -22.15 11.06
N SER A 1052 2.82 -21.19 11.30
CA SER A 1052 2.96 -20.20 12.39
C SER A 1052 2.49 -20.67 13.76
N THR A 1053 1.54 -21.60 13.83
CA THR A 1053 0.97 -22.12 15.09
C THR A 1053 1.56 -23.47 15.51
N GLY A 1054 1.94 -24.31 14.54
CA GLY A 1054 2.24 -25.72 14.80
C GLY A 1054 0.99 -26.62 14.96
N GLU A 1055 -0.21 -26.09 14.74
CA GLU A 1055 -1.47 -26.84 14.86
C GLU A 1055 -1.86 -27.51 13.53
N ASP A 1056 -2.08 -28.83 13.52
CA ASP A 1056 -2.49 -29.58 12.31
C ASP A 1056 -3.97 -29.35 11.91
N ASN A 1057 -4.81 -28.91 12.85
CA ASN A 1057 -6.23 -28.66 12.64
C ASN A 1057 -6.49 -27.21 12.21
N LYS A 1058 -7.60 -26.97 11.51
CA LYS A 1058 -8.11 -25.59 11.36
C LYS A 1058 -8.93 -25.21 12.60
N PRO A 1059 -8.86 -23.96 13.07
CA PRO A 1059 -9.86 -23.42 13.98
C PRO A 1059 -11.22 -23.31 13.27
N ALA A 1060 -12.27 -23.00 14.04
CA ALA A 1060 -13.61 -22.79 13.51
C ALA A 1060 -13.63 -21.68 12.44
N GLN A 1061 -14.52 -21.80 11.46
CA GLN A 1061 -14.64 -20.77 10.40
C GLN A 1061 -15.16 -19.44 10.94
N GLN A 1062 -16.02 -19.47 11.97
CA GLN A 1062 -16.50 -18.29 12.68
C GLN A 1062 -15.89 -18.23 14.08
N ILE A 1063 -15.85 -17.03 14.66
CA ILE A 1063 -15.48 -16.82 16.06
C ILE A 1063 -16.42 -17.59 17.01
N SER A 1064 -15.89 -18.12 18.12
CA SER A 1064 -16.69 -18.90 19.07
C SER A 1064 -17.67 -18.02 19.85
N GLN A 1065 -18.78 -18.60 20.31
CA GLN A 1065 -19.76 -17.86 21.13
C GLN A 1065 -19.17 -17.36 22.45
N GLU A 1066 -18.18 -18.07 22.99
CA GLU A 1066 -17.40 -17.67 24.16
C GLU A 1066 -16.55 -16.43 23.87
N LEU A 1067 -15.75 -16.43 22.80
CA LEU A 1067 -14.94 -15.27 22.40
C LEU A 1067 -15.82 -14.05 22.04
N VAL A 1068 -16.99 -14.25 21.43
CA VAL A 1068 -17.99 -13.19 21.20
C VAL A 1068 -18.49 -12.61 22.51
N THR A 1069 -18.79 -13.46 23.50
CA THR A 1069 -19.29 -13.03 24.81
C THR A 1069 -18.22 -12.26 25.58
N ASN A 1070 -16.97 -12.74 25.57
CA ASN A 1070 -15.85 -12.07 26.21
C ASN A 1070 -15.55 -10.73 25.53
N LEU A 1071 -15.47 -10.67 24.20
CA LEU A 1071 -15.25 -9.43 23.45
C LEU A 1071 -16.35 -8.39 23.70
N ILE A 1072 -17.62 -8.80 23.69
CA ILE A 1072 -18.73 -7.89 23.98
C ILE A 1072 -18.74 -7.44 25.45
N SER A 1073 -18.33 -8.29 26.40
CA SER A 1073 -18.16 -7.89 27.80
C SER A 1073 -17.09 -6.79 27.98
N THR A 1074 -16.16 -6.64 27.02
CA THR A 1074 -15.17 -5.56 27.03
C THR A 1074 -15.62 -4.25 26.38
N LYS A 1075 -16.84 -4.15 25.81
CA LYS A 1075 -17.36 -2.89 25.22
C LYS A 1075 -17.28 -1.72 26.20
N HIS A 1076 -17.52 -1.98 27.48
CA HIS A 1076 -17.62 -0.96 28.54
C HIS A 1076 -16.49 -1.03 29.57
N VAL A 1077 -15.33 -1.61 29.22
CA VAL A 1077 -14.15 -1.63 30.09
C VAL A 1077 -13.40 -0.31 29.94
N ASN A 1078 -13.19 0.39 31.06
CA ASN A 1078 -12.57 1.73 31.12
C ASN A 1078 -13.34 2.83 30.36
N ASP A 1079 -14.64 2.61 30.14
CA ASP A 1079 -15.48 3.46 29.30
C ASP A 1079 -15.80 4.80 29.99
N ALA A 1080 -15.84 4.84 31.33
CA ALA A 1080 -15.98 6.12 32.04
C ALA A 1080 -14.72 6.98 31.86
N LEU A 1081 -13.51 6.41 31.94
CA LEU A 1081 -12.26 7.11 31.66
C LEU A 1081 -12.15 7.57 30.20
N PHE A 1082 -12.58 6.74 29.25
CA PHE A 1082 -12.66 7.13 27.84
C PHE A 1082 -13.58 8.35 27.65
N ASN A 1083 -14.80 8.29 28.18
CA ASN A 1083 -15.78 9.38 28.05
C ASN A 1083 -15.36 10.63 28.84
N LEU A 1084 -14.74 10.50 30.02
CA LEU A 1084 -14.15 11.62 30.75
C LEU A 1084 -13.02 12.31 29.96
N ARG A 1085 -12.27 11.57 29.13
CA ARG A 1085 -11.26 12.15 28.22
C ARG A 1085 -11.90 12.92 27.06
N GLN A 1086 -12.98 12.40 26.45
CA GLN A 1086 -13.72 13.15 25.42
C GLN A 1086 -14.37 14.42 26.01
N LEU A 1087 -14.88 14.30 27.24
CA LEU A 1087 -15.45 15.40 28.01
C LEU A 1087 -14.41 16.46 28.37
N HIS A 1088 -13.16 16.08 28.65
CA HIS A 1088 -12.06 17.05 28.82
C HIS A 1088 -11.90 17.92 27.58
N PHE A 1089 -11.88 17.32 26.39
CA PHE A 1089 -11.76 18.07 25.13
C PHE A 1089 -12.96 18.99 24.89
N GLY A 1090 -14.19 18.50 25.04
CA GLY A 1090 -15.40 19.33 24.90
C GLY A 1090 -15.46 20.48 25.91
N THR A 1091 -15.07 20.23 27.16
CA THR A 1091 -15.04 21.25 28.22
C THR A 1091 -13.95 22.28 27.98
N PHE A 1092 -12.76 21.87 27.52
CA PHE A 1092 -11.67 22.78 27.18
C PHE A 1092 -12.02 23.67 25.98
N ASP A 1093 -12.58 23.08 24.91
CA ASP A 1093 -13.04 23.80 23.71
C ASP A 1093 -14.07 24.88 24.07
N MET A 1094 -15.06 24.54 24.91
CA MET A 1094 -16.02 25.52 25.45
C MET A 1094 -15.33 26.56 26.33
N THR A 1095 -14.41 26.16 27.23
CA THR A 1095 -13.73 27.08 28.16
C THR A 1095 -12.92 28.17 27.43
N VAL A 1096 -12.20 27.82 26.35
CA VAL A 1096 -11.39 28.82 25.62
C VAL A 1096 -12.22 29.67 24.66
N HIS A 1097 -13.39 29.19 24.22
CA HIS A 1097 -14.27 29.90 23.28
C HIS A 1097 -15.50 30.58 23.93
N GLU A 1098 -15.71 30.40 25.24
CA GLU A 1098 -16.76 31.07 26.04
C GLU A 1098 -16.22 31.92 27.22
N PRO A 1099 -15.23 32.82 27.02
CA PRO A 1099 -14.85 33.79 28.04
C PRO A 1099 -15.98 34.82 28.26
N ALA A 1100 -16.16 35.34 29.47
CA ALA A 1100 -17.20 36.34 29.74
C ALA A 1100 -16.83 37.69 29.11
N SER A 1101 -15.54 38.03 29.06
CA SER A 1101 -15.02 39.23 28.37
C SER A 1101 -13.74 38.95 27.57
N HIS A 1102 -13.40 39.84 26.63
CA HIS A 1102 -12.16 39.75 25.86
C HIS A 1102 -10.91 39.81 26.76
N GLU A 1103 -10.97 40.65 27.80
CA GLU A 1103 -9.89 40.83 28.78
C GLU A 1103 -9.61 39.56 29.61
N GLU A 1104 -10.58 38.65 29.75
CA GLU A 1104 -10.36 37.36 30.41
C GLU A 1104 -9.56 36.40 29.53
N VAL A 1105 -9.85 36.34 28.22
CA VAL A 1105 -9.15 35.46 27.29
C VAL A 1105 -7.75 35.99 26.93
N GLU A 1106 -7.54 37.30 26.97
CA GLU A 1106 -6.20 37.90 26.99
C GLU A 1106 -5.37 37.42 28.19
N LYS A 1107 -5.98 37.24 29.37
CA LYS A 1107 -5.29 36.79 30.60
C LYS A 1107 -5.21 35.27 30.77
N LEU A 1108 -5.91 34.50 29.93
CA LEU A 1108 -6.00 33.05 30.04
C LEU A 1108 -4.66 32.37 29.67
N ASP A 1109 -4.07 31.64 30.60
CA ASP A 1109 -3.07 30.61 30.30
C ASP A 1109 -3.79 29.38 29.75
N ILE A 1110 -3.66 29.19 28.44
CA ILE A 1110 -4.35 28.15 27.68
C ILE A 1110 -3.72 26.77 27.94
N SER A 1111 -2.38 26.67 28.01
CA SER A 1111 -1.68 25.39 28.22
C SER A 1111 -1.92 24.86 29.63
N SER A 1112 -1.77 25.72 30.65
CA SER A 1112 -2.08 25.33 32.02
C SER A 1112 -3.56 25.01 32.21
N THR A 1113 -4.47 25.70 31.50
CA THR A 1113 -5.91 25.37 31.52
C THR A 1113 -6.21 24.03 30.85
N TYR A 1114 -5.55 23.69 29.75
CA TYR A 1114 -5.68 22.38 29.10
C TYR A 1114 -5.28 21.25 30.05
N ASN A 1115 -4.10 21.33 30.68
CA ASN A 1115 -3.60 20.29 31.59
C ASN A 1115 -4.40 20.22 32.89
N ARG A 1116 -4.77 21.37 33.46
CA ARG A 1116 -5.62 21.44 34.68
C ARG A 1116 -6.99 20.81 34.45
N LEU A 1117 -7.69 21.18 33.38
CA LEU A 1117 -9.00 20.57 33.07
C LEU A 1117 -8.89 19.07 32.81
N ARG A 1118 -7.77 18.59 32.26
CA ARG A 1118 -7.50 17.15 32.07
C ARG A 1118 -7.50 16.41 33.39
N ASN A 1119 -6.71 16.87 34.37
CA ASN A 1119 -6.67 16.29 35.72
C ASN A 1119 -8.01 16.44 36.45
N GLU A 1120 -8.63 17.62 36.41
CA GLU A 1120 -9.92 17.89 37.07
C GLU A 1120 -11.10 17.05 36.54
N ILE A 1121 -11.06 16.59 35.29
CA ILE A 1121 -12.15 15.82 34.65
C ILE A 1121 -11.83 14.33 34.63
N SER A 1122 -10.67 13.92 34.08
CA SER A 1122 -10.27 12.51 33.99
C SER A 1122 -9.78 11.92 35.31
N GLN A 1123 -9.35 12.76 36.26
CA GLN A 1123 -8.83 12.36 37.59
C GLN A 1123 -7.54 11.53 37.54
N LEU A 1124 -6.87 11.49 36.38
CA LEU A 1124 -5.56 10.90 36.17
C LEU A 1124 -4.45 11.91 36.52
N ASP A 1125 -3.40 11.46 37.23
CA ASP A 1125 -2.24 12.30 37.55
C ASP A 1125 -1.36 12.52 36.30
N GLY A 1126 -0.99 13.76 36.01
CA GLY A 1126 0.08 14.11 35.08
C GLY A 1126 1.42 14.44 35.79
N PRO A 1127 2.39 15.00 35.06
CA PRO A 1127 3.65 15.51 35.62
C PRO A 1127 3.48 16.53 36.76
N GLU A 1128 2.37 17.27 36.80
CA GLU A 1128 2.05 18.20 37.91
C GLU A 1128 2.02 17.49 39.27
N ALA A 1129 1.74 16.18 39.28
CA ALA A 1129 1.63 15.39 40.48
C ALA A 1129 2.98 14.82 40.96
N LEU A 1130 4.08 15.20 40.29
CA LEU A 1130 5.47 14.90 40.65
C LEU A 1130 6.16 16.06 41.40
N SER A 1131 5.56 17.26 41.47
CA SER A 1131 6.07 18.39 42.25
C SER A 1131 5.08 18.84 43.33
N GLU A 1132 5.60 19.42 44.42
CA GLU A 1132 4.77 20.04 45.46
C GLU A 1132 4.05 21.31 44.95
N THR A 1133 4.61 21.95 43.92
CA THR A 1133 4.13 23.21 43.34
C THR A 1133 2.98 23.04 42.34
N LYS A 1134 2.71 21.82 41.86
CA LYS A 1134 1.76 21.51 40.77
C LYS A 1134 1.97 22.39 39.53
N ASP A 1135 3.10 22.21 38.87
CA ASP A 1135 3.38 22.86 37.59
C ASP A 1135 2.50 22.27 36.46
N TRP A 1136 1.67 23.11 35.85
CA TRP A 1136 0.75 22.76 34.75
C TRP A 1136 1.33 23.05 33.36
N THR A 1137 2.56 23.57 33.25
CA THR A 1137 3.16 24.02 31.98
C THR A 1137 3.84 22.90 31.17
N TRP A 1138 3.81 21.67 31.68
CA TRP A 1138 4.54 20.50 31.14
C TRP A 1138 4.16 20.05 29.72
N GLY A 1139 2.99 20.43 29.22
CA GLY A 1139 2.42 19.91 27.98
C GLY A 1139 1.56 20.93 27.24
N ASN A 1140 1.48 20.79 25.93
CA ASN A 1140 0.79 21.70 25.02
C ASN A 1140 -0.14 20.93 24.08
N GLY A 1141 -0.87 19.94 24.61
CA GLY A 1141 -1.68 19.02 23.79
C GLY A 1141 -2.70 19.73 22.89
N GLN A 1142 -3.20 20.91 23.27
CA GLN A 1142 -4.05 21.75 22.40
C GLN A 1142 -3.35 22.21 21.11
N ALA A 1143 -2.03 22.40 21.11
CA ALA A 1143 -1.23 22.73 19.94
C ALA A 1143 -1.09 21.53 18.96
N THR A 1144 -1.39 20.31 19.42
CA THR A 1144 -1.48 19.10 18.61
C THR A 1144 -2.90 18.77 18.14
N PHE A 1145 -3.91 19.54 18.58
CA PHE A 1145 -5.33 19.19 18.48
C PHE A 1145 -6.01 19.86 17.27
N GLY A 1146 -5.81 19.28 16.09
CA GLY A 1146 -6.30 19.78 14.79
C GLY A 1146 -7.76 20.27 14.77
N HIS A 1147 -8.68 19.54 15.40
CA HIS A 1147 -10.11 19.89 15.48
C HIS A 1147 -10.39 21.33 15.92
N LEU A 1148 -9.64 21.84 16.90
CA LEU A 1148 -9.88 23.19 17.45
C LEU A 1148 -9.51 24.31 16.48
N ILE A 1149 -8.89 23.99 15.34
CA ILE A 1149 -8.56 24.92 14.27
C ILE A 1149 -9.29 24.55 12.96
N GLY A 1150 -9.35 23.26 12.62
CA GLY A 1150 -10.07 22.70 11.47
C GLY A 1150 -11.61 22.67 11.60
N GLY A 1151 -12.22 23.75 12.09
CA GLY A 1151 -13.67 23.98 12.02
C GLY A 1151 -14.53 23.42 13.16
N TYR A 1152 -13.99 22.54 14.03
CA TYR A 1152 -14.67 21.99 15.20
C TYR A 1152 -14.53 22.87 16.46
N ASP A 1153 -13.99 24.09 16.33
CA ASP A 1153 -13.95 25.12 17.37
C ASP A 1153 -15.35 25.47 17.90
N ALA A 1154 -15.49 25.42 19.23
CA ALA A 1154 -16.75 25.44 19.97
C ALA A 1154 -17.80 24.47 19.42
N GLY A 1155 -17.33 23.25 19.13
CA GLY A 1155 -18.08 22.19 18.46
C GLY A 1155 -17.63 20.78 18.84
N TYR A 1156 -16.58 20.60 19.65
CA TYR A 1156 -16.08 19.25 19.96
C TYR A 1156 -17.04 18.41 20.82
N TYR A 1157 -17.96 19.05 21.54
CA TYR A 1157 -19.10 18.37 22.20
C TYR A 1157 -19.99 17.58 21.22
N GLY A 1158 -19.90 17.88 19.92
CA GLY A 1158 -20.62 17.20 18.84
C GLY A 1158 -20.42 15.69 18.83
N TYR A 1159 -19.23 15.20 19.18
CA TYR A 1159 -18.94 13.77 19.26
C TYR A 1159 -19.74 13.04 20.35
N LEU A 1160 -19.87 13.65 21.54
CA LEU A 1160 -20.61 13.06 22.68
C LEU A 1160 -22.13 13.23 22.54
N SER A 1161 -22.59 14.35 21.97
CA SER A 1161 -24.02 14.56 21.71
C SER A 1161 -24.51 13.67 20.56
N SER A 1162 -23.73 13.52 19.49
CA SER A 1162 -23.99 12.52 18.44
C SER A 1162 -24.04 11.10 19.02
N GLN A 1163 -23.15 10.75 19.95
CA GLN A 1163 -23.12 9.42 20.57
C GLN A 1163 -24.37 9.15 21.42
N VAL A 1164 -24.91 10.17 22.10
CA VAL A 1164 -26.21 10.08 22.77
C VAL A 1164 -27.34 9.83 21.78
N TYR A 1165 -27.42 10.63 20.71
CA TYR A 1165 -28.49 10.49 19.70
C TYR A 1165 -28.43 9.14 18.98
N SER A 1166 -27.22 8.67 18.65
CA SER A 1166 -27.01 7.39 17.97
C SER A 1166 -27.32 6.18 18.85
N THR A 1167 -26.96 6.25 20.15
CA THR A 1167 -27.35 5.24 21.12
C THR A 1167 -28.86 5.20 21.30
N ASP A 1168 -29.53 6.34 21.38
CA ASP A 1168 -30.99 6.40 21.53
C ASP A 1168 -31.74 5.87 20.28
N MET A 1169 -31.23 6.15 19.07
CA MET A 1169 -31.73 5.53 17.83
C MET A 1169 -31.54 4.01 17.82
N PHE A 1170 -30.34 3.51 18.16
CA PHE A 1170 -30.08 2.07 18.17
C PHE A 1170 -30.92 1.34 19.23
N TYR A 1171 -30.96 1.84 20.46
CA TYR A 1171 -31.70 1.22 21.57
C TYR A 1171 -33.21 1.34 21.46
N THR A 1172 -33.75 2.35 20.77
CA THR A 1172 -35.20 2.48 20.55
C THR A 1172 -35.71 1.62 19.39
N VAL A 1173 -34.88 1.36 18.37
CA VAL A 1173 -35.36 0.81 17.08
C VAL A 1173 -34.69 -0.51 16.67
N PHE A 1174 -33.40 -0.71 16.95
CA PHE A 1174 -32.60 -1.79 16.36
C PHE A 1174 -32.03 -2.81 17.36
N LYS A 1175 -32.05 -2.52 18.67
CA LYS A 1175 -31.46 -3.41 19.70
C LYS A 1175 -32.11 -4.79 19.77
N ASP A 1176 -33.43 -4.86 19.60
CA ASP A 1176 -34.20 -6.12 19.67
C ASP A 1176 -34.16 -6.92 18.36
N ASP A 1177 -34.14 -6.23 17.21
CA ASP A 1177 -33.94 -6.83 15.88
C ASP A 1177 -33.02 -5.95 15.00
N PRO A 1178 -31.70 -6.24 15.00
CA PRO A 1178 -30.71 -5.46 14.25
C PRO A 1178 -30.74 -5.72 12.73
N MET A 1179 -31.57 -6.66 12.25
CA MET A 1179 -31.73 -6.94 10.81
C MET A 1179 -33.13 -6.60 10.31
N ASN A 1180 -33.87 -5.78 11.05
CA ASN A 1180 -35.22 -5.37 10.67
C ASN A 1180 -35.20 -4.45 9.43
N GLY A 1181 -35.29 -5.04 8.24
CA GLY A 1181 -35.26 -4.30 6.97
C GLY A 1181 -36.38 -3.28 6.78
N LYS A 1182 -37.49 -3.38 7.52
CA LYS A 1182 -38.53 -2.34 7.53
C LYS A 1182 -38.07 -1.11 8.31
N GLU A 1183 -37.51 -1.30 9.51
CA GLU A 1183 -37.03 -0.19 10.33
C GLU A 1183 -35.72 0.41 9.79
N GLY A 1184 -34.87 -0.39 9.15
CA GLY A 1184 -33.70 0.09 8.41
C GLY A 1184 -34.08 0.99 7.23
N ARG A 1185 -35.08 0.61 6.42
CA ARG A 1185 -35.63 1.48 5.36
C ARG A 1185 -36.29 2.72 5.93
N ARG A 1186 -37.03 2.62 7.04
CA ARG A 1186 -37.58 3.80 7.74
C ARG A 1186 -36.48 4.76 8.19
N TYR A 1187 -35.40 4.25 8.78
CA TYR A 1187 -34.22 5.04 9.13
C TYR A 1187 -33.58 5.69 7.89
N ARG A 1188 -33.38 4.92 6.81
CA ARG A 1188 -32.90 5.44 5.53
C ARG A 1188 -33.75 6.65 5.07
N HIS A 1189 -35.05 6.48 4.85
CA HIS A 1189 -35.90 7.56 4.29
C HIS A 1189 -36.10 8.75 5.24
N THR A 1190 -36.20 8.52 6.55
CA THR A 1190 -36.44 9.59 7.53
C THR A 1190 -35.14 10.35 7.85
N VAL A 1191 -34.03 9.64 8.05
CA VAL A 1191 -32.77 10.20 8.56
C VAL A 1191 -31.78 10.46 7.44
N LEU A 1192 -31.40 9.44 6.66
CA LEU A 1192 -30.30 9.55 5.71
C LEU A 1192 -30.68 10.24 4.39
N GLU A 1193 -31.86 9.94 3.82
CA GLU A 1193 -32.24 10.47 2.50
C GLU A 1193 -32.49 12.00 2.52
N ARG A 1194 -32.54 12.62 3.71
CA ARG A 1194 -32.70 14.06 3.90
C ARG A 1194 -31.39 14.85 3.78
N GLY A 1195 -30.25 14.28 4.18
CA GLY A 1195 -29.04 15.05 4.45
C GLY A 1195 -29.34 16.31 5.29
N GLY A 1196 -28.76 17.45 4.92
CA GLY A 1196 -28.98 18.75 5.57
C GLY A 1196 -30.25 19.51 5.16
N SER A 1197 -31.18 18.92 4.40
CA SER A 1197 -32.36 19.62 3.83
C SER A 1197 -33.47 19.98 4.81
N LYS A 1198 -33.44 19.45 6.04
CA LYS A 1198 -34.38 19.71 7.15
C LYS A 1198 -33.58 20.00 8.43
N GLU A 1199 -34.22 20.52 9.49
CA GLU A 1199 -33.59 20.59 10.81
C GLU A 1199 -33.43 19.18 11.39
N GLU A 1200 -32.23 18.88 11.88
CA GLU A 1200 -31.80 17.55 12.29
C GLU A 1200 -32.48 17.08 13.60
N MET A 1201 -32.96 18.01 14.43
CA MET A 1201 -33.82 17.68 15.58
C MET A 1201 -35.21 17.20 15.13
N ASP A 1202 -35.80 17.85 14.11
CA ASP A 1202 -37.10 17.46 13.56
C ASP A 1202 -37.02 16.11 12.83
N ILE A 1203 -35.83 15.73 12.33
CA ILE A 1203 -35.53 14.40 11.78
C ILE A 1203 -35.50 13.35 12.90
N LEU A 1204 -34.79 13.62 14.01
CA LEU A 1204 -34.77 12.71 15.17
C LEU A 1204 -36.16 12.57 15.81
N GLU A 1205 -36.93 13.66 15.96
CA GLU A 1205 -38.29 13.61 16.49
C GLU A 1205 -39.25 12.81 15.59
N GLU A 1206 -39.10 12.91 14.26
CA GLU A 1206 -39.85 12.09 13.28
C GLU A 1206 -39.46 10.60 13.34
N PHE A 1207 -38.18 10.29 13.53
CA PHE A 1207 -37.70 8.90 13.58
C PHE A 1207 -37.96 8.20 14.93
N LEU A 1208 -37.76 8.88 16.04
CA LEU A 1208 -37.98 8.33 17.39
C LEU A 1208 -39.45 8.42 17.84
N GLY A 1209 -40.27 9.27 17.21
CA GLY A 1209 -41.63 9.59 17.66
C GLY A 1209 -41.67 10.44 18.94
N ARG A 1210 -40.52 10.97 19.37
CA ARG A 1210 -40.29 11.76 20.58
C ARG A 1210 -38.94 12.50 20.47
N LYS A 1211 -38.68 13.45 21.37
CA LYS A 1211 -37.33 14.01 21.53
C LYS A 1211 -36.30 12.94 21.93
N PRO A 1212 -35.03 13.06 21.49
CA PRO A 1212 -33.95 12.16 21.90
C PRO A 1212 -33.66 12.27 23.40
N SER A 1213 -33.06 11.21 23.96
CA SER A 1213 -32.84 11.04 25.40
C SER A 1213 -31.46 10.48 25.71
N THR A 1214 -30.84 11.00 26.78
CA THR A 1214 -29.58 10.50 27.35
C THR A 1214 -29.71 9.15 28.07
N GLU A 1215 -30.93 8.70 28.36
CA GLU A 1215 -31.21 7.49 29.16
C GLU A 1215 -30.68 6.20 28.53
N ALA A 1216 -30.69 6.10 27.20
CA ALA A 1216 -30.12 4.95 26.50
C ALA A 1216 -28.59 4.88 26.67
N PHE A 1217 -27.92 6.03 26.58
CA PHE A 1217 -26.48 6.17 26.73
C PHE A 1217 -26.02 5.91 28.18
N TYR A 1218 -26.69 6.49 29.19
CA TYR A 1218 -26.36 6.21 30.59
C TYR A 1218 -26.59 4.75 30.97
N ARG A 1219 -27.66 4.13 30.48
CA ARG A 1219 -27.92 2.70 30.68
C ARG A 1219 -26.85 1.81 30.03
N GLU A 1220 -26.39 2.17 28.83
CA GLU A 1220 -25.31 1.43 28.15
C GLU A 1220 -24.00 1.53 28.94
N LEU A 1221 -23.65 2.70 29.49
CA LEU A 1221 -22.51 2.89 30.39
C LEU A 1221 -22.68 2.27 31.80
N GLY A 1222 -23.77 1.55 32.07
CA GLY A 1222 -24.05 0.95 33.38
C GLY A 1222 -24.40 1.95 34.49
N ILE A 1223 -24.68 3.21 34.13
CA ILE A 1223 -24.99 4.30 35.07
C ILE A 1223 -26.50 4.32 35.33
N SER A 1224 -26.90 4.04 36.57
CA SER A 1224 -28.27 4.27 37.05
C SER A 1224 -28.58 5.76 37.21
N GLN A 1225 -29.86 6.13 37.12
CA GLN A 1225 -30.36 7.51 37.24
C GLN A 1225 -29.91 8.25 38.51
#